data_AF-A0A7C2R6Z1-F1
#
_entry.id   AF-A0A7C2R6Z1-F1
#
_cell.length_a   1.000
_cell.length_b   1.000
_cell.length_c   1.000
_cell.angle_alpha   90.00
_cell.angle_beta   90.00
_cell.angle_gamma   90.00
#
_symmetry.space_group_name_H-M   'P 1'
#
loop_
_entity.id
_entity.type
_entity.pdbx_description
1 polymer ?
#
loop_
_entity_poly.entity_id
_entity_poly.type
_entity_poly.pdbx_seq_one_letter_code
_entity_poly.pdbx_strand_id
1 'polypeptide(L)'
;MVVHPVLPLLHLPPVPGLPRAKDLPRTLPRWAPTRRHARAHRAIRRLRHAWHAERRRVLARAPTAPGSPFVIAFAAGWDDATPAALARALPHLDAVAPTWLRLQPRDDPVVVDVEPRLRAFLGAAPRRLQVWSVLQNAQGGSWNGELAAFWLAEPGRRQRLIDRLDAALATLRADGLVLDFEALPSTAQPSLRRFVGELHRRLRAHGRRLWVAVPVGDPDWDVPALARAGDGVVLMAYDQHWARGAPGPVAGQDWFERTLGPLLARLDPGRVVVGLGAYGYDWPTQGEAAAVTFADTMRLAAEAGSPVLWDSVSANPVFAYRDDEDDHHEVWFLDAVTAVNQWHWLRSHGVARVAVWRLGAEDPALWRALRTPEAALPKALSVVPPGYGVEVEGRGEIVRLAATPRPGRRALARDPSGRWTERFLAFPTTTVVRRLGDHPGWVALTFDDGPESPLDARHSRHPAALPRPGHVFVIGVQAEAHPALVRRILAEGHEIGNHTFTHPNLGLVPPRLIALELDATQRLLEALTGRATVLFRPPYFGDAEPTTLDELRAVEVAQRLGYVTVGLHIDPMDWERRDASGRPRTPDDLVGAVLDQLARTDPERRGQVVLLHDGGGDRSLTVRALPQLIATLQRRGYRLVPVSALMGLRPDQVMPRVREPNTLYARLDALAFALLGFGHGALRLLFLGGLALGIGRVGVLGALAAVHRRRARRAGAPAAWPEVAVVVPAHNEARVIERTLRCLLASDYPAFAVIVVDDGSTDGTADVVRRAFAGEPRVRLLQQPNRGKAAALEHGWRATAAPIVVTLDADTLFEPGTLRALVRPFADPRVGAVAGNAKVGNRTRVLARWQAIEYVTAQNLERRALAQLGCVTVVPGAVGAWRRVWLEATGGFTDDTVAEDQDLTLRVARAGARVVYSADAVAWTEAPETFAGLLRQRLRWAFGTLQCAWKHRGAMFRRGSGALGWVGLPHVWLFQIVFPLLSPIVDLYFAAVLGAAAWARWGHGPEIGGGELRGLLFAYALFWVLDAVAALWAYRLDGRERRPALSTWIAQRIVYRQLLVLALVRAGLRALQGARLGWLRVERRASVAVPG
;
A
#
# COMPACT_ATOMS: atom_id res chain seq x y z
N MET A 1 6.42 -8.39 7.75
CA MET A 1 5.06 -7.90 7.99
C MET A 1 4.25 -7.96 6.70
N VAL A 2 3.80 -9.15 6.32
CA VAL A 2 2.82 -9.33 5.24
C VAL A 2 1.44 -9.16 5.86
N VAL A 3 0.70 -8.13 5.46
CA VAL A 3 -0.76 -8.11 5.63
C VAL A 3 -1.28 -9.37 4.96
N HIS A 4 -1.85 -10.29 5.74
CA HIS A 4 -2.40 -11.52 5.22
C HIS A 4 -3.61 -11.18 4.30
N PRO A 5 -3.53 -11.35 2.96
CA PRO A 5 -4.61 -10.95 2.04
C PRO A 5 -5.88 -11.79 2.21
N VAL A 6 -5.89 -12.73 3.16
CA VAL A 6 -6.98 -13.67 3.41
C VAL A 6 -7.95 -13.15 4.48
N LEU A 7 -7.61 -12.16 5.30
CA LEU A 7 -8.53 -11.66 6.35
C LEU A 7 -9.95 -11.32 5.83
N PRO A 8 -10.12 -10.60 4.70
CA PRO A 8 -11.44 -10.37 4.10
C PRO A 8 -12.07 -11.62 3.46
N LEU A 9 -11.26 -12.61 3.08
CA LEU A 9 -11.67 -13.87 2.45
C LEU A 9 -12.14 -14.91 3.48
N LEU A 10 -11.70 -14.82 4.75
CA LEU A 10 -12.00 -15.82 5.79
C LEU A 10 -13.48 -15.85 6.21
N HIS A 11 -14.31 -14.88 5.82
CA HIS A 11 -15.76 -14.82 6.15
C HIS A 11 -16.05 -15.22 7.61
N LEU A 12 -15.19 -14.82 8.55
CA LEU A 12 -15.28 -15.28 9.93
C LEU A 12 -16.61 -14.83 10.51
N PRO A 13 -17.47 -15.75 11.00
CA PRO A 13 -18.67 -15.36 11.71
C PRO A 13 -18.26 -14.56 12.96
N PRO A 14 -19.06 -13.56 13.40
CA PRO A 14 -18.78 -12.84 14.64
C PRO A 14 -18.59 -13.84 15.77
N VAL A 15 -17.57 -13.66 16.61
CA VAL A 15 -17.34 -14.53 17.78
C VAL A 15 -18.63 -14.54 18.62
N PRO A 16 -19.25 -15.71 18.89
CA PRO A 16 -20.44 -15.77 19.73
C PRO A 16 -20.05 -15.39 21.17
N GLY A 17 -20.22 -14.10 21.49
CA GLY A 17 -20.17 -13.57 22.85
C GLY A 17 -18.82 -13.72 23.55
N LEU A 18 -17.96 -12.71 23.39
CA LEU A 18 -17.14 -12.27 24.52
C LEU A 18 -18.07 -12.14 25.75
N PRO A 19 -17.64 -12.49 26.98
CA PRO A 19 -18.30 -11.97 28.16
C PRO A 19 -18.32 -10.45 27.97
N ARG A 20 -19.52 -9.89 27.75
CA ARG A 20 -19.64 -8.46 27.50
C ARG A 20 -19.13 -7.77 28.77
N ALA A 21 -18.67 -6.53 28.71
CA ALA A 21 -18.30 -5.78 29.92
C ALA A 21 -19.39 -5.82 31.03
N LYS A 22 -20.66 -6.08 30.67
CA LYS A 22 -21.79 -6.32 31.58
C LYS A 22 -21.73 -7.64 32.39
N ASP A 23 -20.91 -8.59 31.97
CA ASP A 23 -20.76 -9.95 32.52
C ASP A 23 -19.55 -10.05 33.48
N LEU A 24 -18.84 -8.93 33.71
CA LEU A 24 -17.83 -8.77 34.77
C LEU A 24 -18.51 -8.71 36.16
N PRO A 25 -17.86 -9.19 37.25
CA PRO A 25 -18.38 -9.16 38.61
C PRO A 25 -18.98 -7.82 39.04
N ARG A 26 -20.09 -7.90 39.81
CA ARG A 26 -21.04 -6.84 40.19
C ARG A 26 -20.50 -5.69 41.08
N THR A 27 -19.20 -5.39 41.04
CA THR A 27 -18.58 -4.30 41.83
C THR A 27 -18.24 -3.05 41.01
N LEU A 28 -18.41 -3.06 39.68
CA LEU A 28 -18.55 -1.82 38.93
C LEU A 28 -19.92 -1.22 39.28
N PRO A 29 -20.02 0.01 39.81
CA PRO A 29 -21.29 0.58 40.29
C PRO A 29 -22.36 0.44 39.22
N ARG A 30 -23.52 -0.10 39.62
CA ARG A 30 -24.62 -0.43 38.72
C ARG A 30 -25.08 0.80 37.95
N TRP A 31 -24.93 0.68 36.63
CA TRP A 31 -25.59 1.51 35.64
C TRP A 31 -27.07 1.19 35.62
N ALA A 32 -27.92 2.23 35.59
CA ALA A 32 -29.33 2.09 35.27
C ALA A 32 -29.53 2.31 33.75
N PRO A 33 -29.95 1.30 32.99
CA PRO A 33 -30.44 1.50 31.64
C PRO A 33 -31.90 1.95 31.70
N THR A 34 -32.22 3.16 31.23
CA THR A 34 -33.61 3.51 30.96
C THR A 34 -34.12 2.66 29.79
N ARG A 35 -35.30 2.05 29.97
CA ARG A 35 -35.96 1.13 29.03
C ARG A 35 -36.36 1.83 27.72
N ARG A 36 -35.42 2.09 26.80
CA ARG A 36 -35.72 2.49 25.40
C ARG A 36 -34.75 1.94 24.34
N HIS A 37 -33.98 0.88 24.64
CA HIS A 37 -32.91 0.40 23.75
C HIS A 37 -33.27 -0.67 22.70
N ALA A 38 -34.54 -1.06 22.55
CA ALA A 38 -34.93 -2.06 21.53
C ALA A 38 -35.39 -1.47 20.17
N ARG A 39 -35.63 -0.14 20.07
CA ARG A 39 -36.10 0.51 18.82
C ARG A 39 -35.01 1.22 18.00
N ALA A 40 -33.80 1.42 18.56
CA ALA A 40 -32.71 2.15 17.90
C ALA A 40 -32.05 1.41 16.72
N HIS A 41 -32.02 0.08 16.72
CA HIS A 41 -31.34 -0.72 15.68
C HIS A 41 -31.99 -0.63 14.28
N ARG A 42 -33.30 -0.35 14.18
CA ARG A 42 -33.99 -0.16 12.89
C ARG A 42 -33.88 1.29 12.37
N ALA A 43 -33.74 2.27 13.26
CA ALA A 43 -33.57 3.68 12.91
C ALA A 43 -32.15 3.97 12.37
N ILE A 44 -31.12 3.37 12.97
CA ILE A 44 -29.70 3.57 12.60
C ILE A 44 -29.41 3.04 11.18
N ARG A 45 -30.00 1.91 10.78
CA ARG A 45 -29.78 1.34 9.43
C ARG A 45 -30.45 2.18 8.33
N ARG A 46 -31.61 2.79 8.62
CA ARG A 46 -32.31 3.73 7.73
C ARG A 46 -31.59 5.09 7.66
N LEU A 47 -31.09 5.60 8.79
CA LEU A 47 -30.28 6.82 8.85
C LEU A 47 -28.94 6.67 8.12
N ARG A 48 -28.31 5.50 8.17
CA ARG A 48 -27.04 5.22 7.48
C ARG A 48 -27.22 5.10 5.96
N HIS A 49 -28.32 4.49 5.51
CA HIS A 49 -28.68 4.48 4.08
C HIS A 49 -29.10 5.87 3.59
N ALA A 50 -29.83 6.65 4.40
CA ALA A 50 -30.15 8.04 4.10
C ALA A 50 -28.88 8.90 4.03
N TRP A 51 -27.94 8.76 4.98
CA TRP A 51 -26.64 9.47 4.98
C TRP A 51 -25.78 9.10 3.77
N HIS A 52 -25.66 7.82 3.41
CA HIS A 52 -24.86 7.41 2.25
C HIS A 52 -25.54 7.72 0.90
N ALA A 53 -26.86 7.80 0.86
CA ALA A 53 -27.62 8.27 -0.30
C ALA A 53 -27.54 9.80 -0.43
N GLU A 54 -27.62 10.54 0.67
CA GLU A 54 -27.43 11.99 0.75
C GLU A 54 -25.98 12.34 0.37
N ARG A 55 -24.98 11.64 0.91
CA ARG A 55 -23.55 11.82 0.56
C ARG A 55 -23.32 11.59 -0.93
N ARG A 56 -23.90 10.54 -1.54
CA ARG A 56 -23.79 10.31 -2.99
C ARG A 56 -24.56 11.33 -3.84
N ARG A 57 -25.68 11.87 -3.35
CA ARG A 57 -26.43 12.96 -4.00
C ARG A 57 -25.77 14.33 -3.85
N VAL A 58 -25.15 14.61 -2.71
CA VAL A 58 -24.43 15.86 -2.38
C VAL A 58 -23.10 15.92 -3.13
N LEU A 59 -22.41 14.79 -3.27
CA LEU A 59 -21.19 14.66 -4.09
C LEU A 59 -21.44 14.76 -5.61
N ALA A 60 -22.70 14.77 -6.05
CA ALA A 60 -23.09 14.87 -7.46
C ALA A 60 -23.64 16.25 -7.87
N ARG A 61 -23.60 17.27 -6.99
CA ARG A 61 -24.13 18.60 -7.32
C ARG A 61 -23.20 19.37 -8.27
N ALA A 62 -23.82 19.86 -9.34
CA ALA A 62 -23.30 20.71 -10.42
C ALA A 62 -22.69 22.04 -9.91
N PRO A 63 -21.87 22.73 -10.73
CA PRO A 63 -21.24 24.02 -10.39
C PRO A 63 -22.23 25.03 -9.78
N THR A 64 -21.68 25.90 -8.92
CA THR A 64 -22.38 27.01 -8.27
C THR A 64 -23.26 27.75 -9.27
N ALA A 65 -24.57 27.74 -9.04
CA ALA A 65 -25.51 28.48 -9.85
C ALA A 65 -25.16 29.99 -9.81
N PRO A 66 -25.27 30.72 -10.93
CA PRO A 66 -25.07 32.17 -10.95
C PRO A 66 -25.91 32.84 -9.85
N GLY A 67 -25.28 33.68 -9.01
CA GLY A 67 -25.94 34.37 -7.89
C GLY A 67 -25.90 33.66 -6.52
N SER A 68 -25.18 32.53 -6.39
CA SER A 68 -24.92 31.88 -5.09
C SER A 68 -23.80 32.61 -4.30
N PRO A 69 -23.85 32.67 -2.95
CA PRO A 69 -22.79 33.32 -2.16
C PRO A 69 -21.42 32.70 -2.37
N PHE A 70 -20.37 33.51 -2.29
CA PHE A 70 -19.01 33.02 -2.05
C PHE A 70 -18.80 32.83 -0.56
N VAL A 71 -18.63 31.59 -0.10
CA VAL A 71 -18.56 31.27 1.33
C VAL A 71 -17.14 30.90 1.73
N ILE A 72 -16.63 31.58 2.77
CA ILE A 72 -15.28 31.43 3.31
C ILE A 72 -15.36 30.93 4.75
N ALA A 73 -14.50 30.00 5.14
CA ALA A 73 -14.35 29.55 6.52
C ALA A 73 -12.98 29.92 7.06
N PHE A 74 -12.91 30.67 8.15
CA PHE A 74 -11.65 30.85 8.88
C PHE A 74 -11.34 29.59 9.68
N ALA A 75 -10.15 29.03 9.46
CA ALA A 75 -9.69 27.78 10.06
C ALA A 75 -8.52 28.10 11.01
N ALA A 76 -8.83 28.13 12.31
CA ALA A 76 -7.84 28.42 13.33
C ALA A 76 -7.04 27.16 13.66
N GLY A 77 -5.72 27.21 13.48
CA GLY A 77 -4.83 26.04 13.71
C GLY A 77 -4.69 25.59 15.16
N TRP A 78 -5.33 26.30 16.10
CA TRP A 78 -5.36 25.98 17.52
C TRP A 78 -6.70 25.37 17.97
N ASP A 79 -7.67 25.21 17.07
CA ASP A 79 -8.97 24.61 17.39
C ASP A 79 -9.04 23.16 16.91
N ASP A 80 -9.10 22.23 17.86
CA ASP A 80 -9.17 20.78 17.61
C ASP A 80 -10.43 20.38 16.82
N ALA A 81 -11.50 21.18 16.83
CA ALA A 81 -12.72 20.92 16.07
C ALA A 81 -12.58 21.25 14.57
N THR A 82 -11.56 22.04 14.18
CA THR A 82 -11.36 22.53 12.80
C THR A 82 -11.41 21.43 11.74
N PRO A 83 -10.68 20.29 11.88
CA PRO A 83 -10.71 19.24 10.85
C PRO A 83 -12.08 18.58 10.68
N ALA A 84 -12.78 18.30 11.79
CA ALA A 84 -14.10 17.69 11.78
C ALA A 84 -15.17 18.62 11.21
N ALA A 85 -15.08 19.91 11.56
CA ALA A 85 -15.94 20.95 11.01
C ALA A 85 -15.69 21.16 9.52
N LEU A 86 -14.43 21.19 9.08
CA LEU A 86 -14.08 21.30 7.66
C LEU A 86 -14.69 20.17 6.83
N ALA A 87 -14.60 18.93 7.31
CA ALA A 87 -15.15 17.79 6.58
C ALA A 87 -16.67 17.88 6.36
N ARG A 88 -17.39 18.51 7.29
CA ARG A 88 -18.83 18.76 7.18
C ARG A 88 -19.15 19.99 6.33
N ALA A 89 -18.37 21.06 6.49
CA ALA A 89 -18.55 22.32 5.77
C ALA A 89 -18.14 22.23 4.30
N LEU A 90 -17.20 21.34 3.94
CA LEU A 90 -16.58 21.23 2.63
C LEU A 90 -17.53 21.34 1.41
N PRO A 91 -18.72 20.70 1.39
CA PRO A 91 -19.65 20.82 0.26
C PRO A 91 -20.21 22.24 0.05
N HIS A 92 -20.04 23.12 1.03
CA HIS A 92 -20.64 24.44 1.11
C HIS A 92 -19.60 25.58 0.99
N LEU A 93 -18.29 25.28 1.00
CA LEU A 93 -17.21 26.27 0.99
C LEU A 93 -16.67 26.54 -0.42
N ASP A 94 -16.28 27.78 -0.67
CA ASP A 94 -15.48 28.19 -1.84
C ASP A 94 -14.02 28.46 -1.48
N ALA A 95 -13.77 28.95 -0.29
CA ALA A 95 -12.43 29.16 0.23
C ALA A 95 -12.33 28.75 1.71
N VAL A 96 -11.10 28.42 2.11
CA VAL A 96 -10.70 28.25 3.51
C VAL A 96 -9.60 29.25 3.79
N ALA A 97 -9.67 29.91 4.93
CA ALA A 97 -8.70 30.91 5.38
C ALA A 97 -7.95 30.39 6.62
N PRO A 98 -6.87 29.59 6.44
CA PRO A 98 -6.14 29.02 7.57
C PRO A 98 -5.19 30.03 8.24
N THR A 99 -5.11 30.02 9.57
CA THR A 99 -4.21 30.89 10.37
C THR A 99 -2.77 30.34 10.44
N TRP A 100 -2.17 30.05 9.28
CA TRP A 100 -0.83 29.42 9.20
C TRP A 100 0.34 30.40 9.32
N LEU A 101 0.10 31.71 9.27
CA LEU A 101 1.16 32.72 9.27
C LEU A 101 1.03 33.62 10.50
N ARG A 102 2.14 33.78 11.22
CA ARG A 102 2.22 34.71 12.37
C ARG A 102 3.45 35.61 12.28
N LEU A 103 3.30 36.87 12.69
CA LEU A 103 4.42 37.81 12.81
C LEU A 103 5.28 37.52 14.05
N GLN A 104 6.59 37.69 13.91
CA GLN A 104 7.54 37.60 15.02
C GLN A 104 8.58 38.73 15.00
N PRO A 105 9.28 39.00 16.13
CA PRO A 105 10.21 40.12 16.25
C PRO A 105 11.66 39.76 15.88
N ARG A 106 11.88 38.65 15.15
CA ARG A 106 13.21 38.09 14.82
C ARG A 106 13.63 38.42 13.38
N ASP A 107 14.85 38.03 13.00
CA ASP A 107 15.39 38.24 11.64
C ASP A 107 14.51 37.65 10.52
N ASP A 108 13.86 36.50 10.76
CA ASP A 108 12.77 36.02 9.91
C ASP A 108 11.45 36.62 10.41
N PRO A 109 10.75 37.48 9.64
CA PRO A 109 9.55 38.17 10.13
C PRO A 109 8.32 37.28 10.28
N VAL A 110 8.29 36.08 9.68
CA VAL A 110 7.07 35.25 9.58
C VAL A 110 7.33 33.81 10.01
N VAL A 111 6.58 33.34 11.00
CA VAL A 111 6.49 31.90 11.34
C VAL A 111 5.42 31.26 10.46
N VAL A 112 5.78 30.13 9.86
CA VAL A 112 4.87 29.29 9.06
C VAL A 112 4.55 28.06 9.88
N ASP A 113 3.34 27.99 10.41
CA ASP A 113 2.85 26.89 11.25
C ASP A 113 1.70 26.19 10.53
N VAL A 114 1.99 25.03 9.94
CA VAL A 114 1.06 24.33 9.06
C VAL A 114 0.51 23.12 9.76
N GLU A 115 -0.79 23.15 10.03
CA GLU A 115 -1.46 21.99 10.57
C GLU A 115 -1.50 20.83 9.54
N PRO A 116 -0.80 19.71 9.78
CA PRO A 116 -0.59 18.68 8.76
C PRO A 116 -1.89 18.02 8.29
N ARG A 117 -2.85 17.82 9.21
CA ARG A 117 -4.17 17.23 8.93
C ARG A 117 -4.99 18.12 8.00
N LEU A 118 -5.04 19.42 8.27
CA LEU A 118 -5.72 20.41 7.43
C LEU A 118 -5.10 20.46 6.02
N ARG A 119 -3.77 20.47 5.91
CA ARG A 119 -3.08 20.46 4.61
C ARG A 119 -3.35 19.18 3.82
N ALA A 120 -3.31 18.02 4.47
CA ALA A 120 -3.60 16.74 3.85
C ALA A 120 -5.06 16.68 3.36
N PHE A 121 -5.99 17.18 4.16
CA PHE A 121 -7.41 17.23 3.82
C PHE A 121 -7.69 18.14 2.61
N LEU A 122 -7.09 19.33 2.57
CA LEU A 122 -7.19 20.25 1.42
C LEU A 122 -6.59 19.64 0.15
N GLY A 123 -5.50 18.87 0.26
CA GLY A 123 -4.88 18.16 -0.87
C GLY A 123 -5.70 16.98 -1.39
N ALA A 124 -6.52 16.35 -0.55
CA ALA A 124 -7.38 15.22 -0.90
C ALA A 124 -8.82 15.61 -1.27
N ALA A 125 -9.18 16.89 -1.14
CA ALA A 125 -10.52 17.38 -1.41
C ALA A 125 -10.88 17.15 -2.90
N PRO A 126 -12.05 16.55 -3.21
CA PRO A 126 -12.45 16.24 -4.58
C PRO A 126 -12.69 17.50 -5.43
N ARG A 127 -12.89 18.66 -4.80
CA ARG A 127 -12.95 19.98 -5.43
C ARG A 127 -11.81 20.83 -4.89
N ARG A 128 -11.07 21.51 -5.77
CA ARG A 128 -10.07 22.51 -5.37
C ARG A 128 -10.76 23.69 -4.70
N LEU A 129 -10.60 23.82 -3.38
CA LEU A 129 -10.94 25.02 -2.62
C LEU A 129 -9.87 26.08 -2.82
N GLN A 130 -10.25 27.37 -2.75
CA GLN A 130 -9.26 28.44 -2.65
C GLN A 130 -8.66 28.46 -1.24
N VAL A 131 -7.35 28.66 -1.13
CA VAL A 131 -6.65 28.79 0.15
C VAL A 131 -6.22 30.24 0.35
N TRP A 132 -6.84 30.93 1.29
CA TRP A 132 -6.55 32.33 1.63
C TRP A 132 -5.83 32.40 2.97
N SER A 133 -4.52 32.18 2.98
CA SER A 133 -3.75 32.10 4.24
C SER A 133 -3.90 33.39 5.05
N VAL A 134 -4.07 33.29 6.36
CA VAL A 134 -4.22 34.45 7.25
C VAL A 134 -2.88 34.76 7.91
N LEU A 135 -2.46 36.02 7.88
CA LEU A 135 -1.30 36.54 8.62
C LEU A 135 -1.79 37.33 9.83
N GLN A 136 -1.41 36.86 11.02
CA GLN A 136 -1.78 37.48 12.29
C GLN A 136 -0.59 38.10 13.02
N ASN A 137 -0.84 39.17 13.77
CA ASN A 137 0.11 39.81 14.69
C ASN A 137 -0.03 39.34 16.15
N ALA A 138 -0.66 38.18 16.38
CA ALA A 138 -0.83 37.58 17.70
C ALA A 138 0.45 36.87 18.21
N GLN A 139 0.81 37.11 19.47
CA GLN A 139 1.92 36.48 20.18
C GLN A 139 1.48 35.98 21.55
N GLY A 140 1.75 34.71 21.85
CA GLY A 140 1.42 34.14 23.16
C GLY A 140 -0.07 34.22 23.54
N GLY A 141 -0.98 34.26 22.55
CA GLY A 141 -2.41 34.42 22.77
C GLY A 141 -2.94 35.86 22.77
N SER A 142 -2.06 36.87 22.64
CA SER A 142 -2.43 38.29 22.69
C SER A 142 -2.05 39.04 21.41
N TRP A 143 -2.87 40.02 21.01
CA TRP A 143 -2.58 40.90 19.87
C TRP A 143 -1.42 41.85 20.15
N ASN A 144 -0.49 41.98 19.20
CA ASN A 144 0.67 42.87 19.31
C ASN A 144 0.70 43.87 18.14
N GLY A 145 0.01 44.99 18.30
CA GLY A 145 -0.06 46.06 17.29
C GLY A 145 1.27 46.78 17.05
N GLU A 146 2.07 46.98 18.10
CA GLU A 146 3.39 47.62 18.02
C GLU A 146 4.35 46.80 17.14
N LEU A 147 4.27 45.47 17.20
CA LEU A 147 5.04 44.60 16.31
C LEU A 147 4.67 44.80 14.84
N ALA A 148 3.37 44.89 14.54
CA ALA A 148 2.91 45.17 13.18
C ALA A 148 3.41 46.57 12.75
N ALA A 149 3.22 47.59 13.59
CA ALA A 149 3.69 48.95 13.32
C ALA A 149 5.22 49.01 13.06
N PHE A 150 6.01 48.27 13.85
CA PHE A 150 7.46 48.15 13.69
C PHE A 150 7.84 47.67 12.29
N TRP A 151 7.23 46.58 11.80
CA TRP A 151 7.49 46.04 10.47
C TRP A 151 7.02 46.96 9.34
N LEU A 152 5.95 47.72 9.57
CA LEU A 152 5.34 48.62 8.58
C LEU A 152 6.06 49.96 8.42
N ALA A 153 6.73 50.45 9.47
CA ALA A 153 7.30 51.81 9.49
C ALA A 153 8.36 52.05 8.40
N GLU A 154 9.37 51.18 8.30
CA GLU A 154 10.55 51.41 7.46
C GLU A 154 10.47 50.70 6.09
N PRO A 155 10.84 51.35 4.97
CA PRO A 155 10.81 50.72 3.64
C PRO A 155 11.58 49.40 3.54
N GLY A 156 12.77 49.33 4.15
CA GLY A 156 13.57 48.10 4.16
C GLY A 156 12.93 46.96 4.94
N ARG A 157 12.21 47.24 6.04
CA ARG A 157 11.48 46.23 6.82
C ARG A 157 10.23 45.75 6.09
N ARG A 158 9.47 46.66 5.49
CA ARG A 158 8.31 46.33 4.64
C ARG A 158 8.71 45.39 3.50
N GLN A 159 9.80 45.72 2.80
CA GLN A 159 10.24 44.91 1.66
C GLN A 159 10.67 43.50 2.09
N ARG A 160 11.40 43.36 3.21
CA ARG A 160 11.72 42.04 3.78
C ARG A 160 10.49 41.22 4.15
N LEU A 161 9.49 41.86 4.77
CA LEU A 161 8.23 41.21 5.10
C LEU A 161 7.48 40.76 3.82
N ILE A 162 7.42 41.60 2.79
CA ILE A 162 6.82 41.28 1.48
C ILE A 162 7.51 40.07 0.84
N ASP A 163 8.84 40.07 0.77
CA ASP A 163 9.62 38.98 0.16
C ASP A 163 9.40 37.66 0.91
N ARG A 164 9.39 37.71 2.25
CA ARG A 164 9.15 36.54 3.08
C ARG A 164 7.73 35.98 2.94
N LEU A 165 6.71 36.85 2.88
CA LEU A 165 5.31 36.46 2.69
C LEU A 165 5.09 35.84 1.31
N ASP A 166 5.67 36.41 0.26
CA ASP A 166 5.55 35.89 -1.11
C ASP A 166 6.17 34.48 -1.22
N ALA A 167 7.33 34.26 -0.62
CA ALA A 167 7.97 32.95 -0.53
C ALA A 167 7.16 31.94 0.30
N ALA A 168 6.58 32.39 1.43
CA ALA A 168 5.71 31.55 2.26
C ALA A 168 4.49 31.07 1.48
N LEU A 169 3.77 31.99 0.82
CA LEU A 169 2.56 31.69 0.06
C LEU A 169 2.86 30.77 -1.14
N ALA A 170 4.02 30.90 -1.77
CA ALA A 170 4.47 29.98 -2.81
C ALA A 170 4.64 28.54 -2.27
N THR A 171 5.28 28.41 -1.11
CA THR A 171 5.51 27.11 -0.43
C THR A 171 4.20 26.47 0.00
N LEU A 172 3.25 27.27 0.50
CA LEU A 172 1.93 26.85 0.93
C LEU A 172 0.97 26.59 -0.25
N ARG A 173 1.32 27.01 -1.47
CA ARG A 173 0.45 27.01 -2.65
C ARG A 173 -0.88 27.75 -2.41
N ALA A 174 -0.81 28.87 -1.67
CA ALA A 174 -1.98 29.68 -1.34
C ALA A 174 -2.45 30.52 -2.56
N ASP A 175 -3.76 30.64 -2.73
CA ASP A 175 -4.42 31.46 -3.75
C ASP A 175 -4.49 32.94 -3.34
N GLY A 176 -4.36 33.22 -2.05
CA GLY A 176 -4.35 34.59 -1.53
C GLY A 176 -3.90 34.68 -0.08
N LEU A 177 -3.86 35.92 0.41
CA LEU A 177 -3.53 36.30 1.76
C LEU A 177 -4.67 37.13 2.36
N VAL A 178 -5.05 36.85 3.60
CA VAL A 178 -5.82 37.76 4.46
C VAL A 178 -4.85 38.37 5.47
N LEU A 179 -4.72 39.70 5.43
CA LEU A 179 -3.93 40.46 6.39
C LEU A 179 -4.82 40.79 7.60
N ASP A 180 -4.50 40.21 8.75
CA ASP A 180 -5.30 40.28 9.97
C ASP A 180 -4.46 40.90 11.09
N PHE A 181 -4.35 42.23 11.04
CA PHE A 181 -3.61 43.01 12.02
C PHE A 181 -4.59 43.70 12.97
N GLU A 182 -4.57 43.30 14.23
CA GLU A 182 -5.42 43.87 15.26
C GLU A 182 -4.61 44.71 16.28
N ALA A 183 -5.32 45.54 17.05
CA ALA A 183 -4.75 46.47 18.02
C ALA A 183 -3.68 47.42 17.45
N LEU A 184 -3.78 47.78 16.16
CA LEU A 184 -2.79 48.62 15.48
C LEU A 184 -2.90 50.10 15.92
N PRO A 185 -1.79 50.78 16.28
CA PRO A 185 -1.81 52.20 16.60
C PRO A 185 -2.31 53.06 15.43
N SER A 186 -3.10 54.10 15.70
CA SER A 186 -3.63 55.01 14.67
C SER A 186 -2.52 55.68 13.83
N THR A 187 -1.36 55.93 14.44
CA THR A 187 -0.16 56.45 13.77
C THR A 187 0.42 55.52 12.69
N ALA A 188 0.13 54.22 12.76
CA ALA A 188 0.62 53.22 11.80
C ALA A 188 -0.31 53.03 10.57
N GLN A 189 -1.52 53.59 10.58
CA GLN A 189 -2.50 53.46 9.48
C GLN A 189 -1.98 53.93 8.10
N PRO A 190 -1.23 55.05 7.97
CA PRO A 190 -0.62 55.42 6.69
C PRO A 190 0.40 54.38 6.19
N SER A 191 1.19 53.81 7.09
CA SER A 191 2.19 52.77 6.79
C SER A 191 1.52 51.46 6.38
N LEU A 192 0.41 51.09 7.02
CA LEU A 192 -0.42 49.95 6.62
C LEU A 192 -0.94 50.11 5.19
N ARG A 193 -1.54 51.25 4.84
CA ARG A 193 -2.05 51.49 3.48
C ARG A 193 -0.95 51.37 2.41
N ARG A 194 0.24 51.92 2.70
CA ARG A 194 1.40 51.82 1.81
C ARG A 194 1.84 50.36 1.64
N PHE A 195 1.97 49.63 2.75
CA PHE A 195 2.33 48.21 2.74
C PHE A 195 1.32 47.36 1.95
N VAL A 196 0.02 47.57 2.16
CA VAL A 196 -1.04 46.85 1.42
C VAL A 196 -0.90 47.08 -0.08
N GLY A 197 -0.65 48.32 -0.53
CA GLY A 197 -0.44 48.60 -1.96
C GLY A 197 0.84 47.97 -2.52
N GLU A 198 1.95 47.99 -1.77
CA GLU A 198 3.22 47.35 -2.14
C GLU A 198 3.06 45.82 -2.25
N LEU A 199 2.44 45.21 -1.24
CA LEU A 199 2.18 43.77 -1.19
C LEU A 199 1.18 43.33 -2.26
N HIS A 200 0.11 44.11 -2.51
CA HIS A 200 -0.88 43.80 -3.53
C HIS A 200 -0.24 43.70 -4.91
N ARG A 201 0.63 44.64 -5.28
CA ARG A 201 1.39 44.59 -6.56
C ARG A 201 2.24 43.33 -6.66
N ARG A 202 2.94 42.96 -5.58
CA ARG A 202 3.76 41.74 -5.56
C ARG A 202 2.91 40.48 -5.73
N LEU A 203 1.84 40.36 -4.95
CA LEU A 203 0.98 39.17 -4.97
C LEU A 203 0.22 39.03 -6.30
N ARG A 204 -0.24 40.14 -6.88
CA ARG A 204 -0.89 40.18 -8.20
C ARG A 204 0.00 39.65 -9.31
N ALA A 205 1.30 39.99 -9.31
CA ALA A 205 2.26 39.48 -10.29
C ALA A 205 2.38 37.95 -10.28
N HIS A 206 2.09 37.32 -9.14
CA HIS A 206 2.07 35.87 -8.98
C HIS A 206 0.64 35.27 -8.99
N GLY A 207 -0.36 36.03 -9.42
CA GLY A 207 -1.75 35.57 -9.54
C GLY A 207 -2.48 35.37 -8.19
N ARG A 208 -1.96 35.91 -7.09
CA ARG A 208 -2.53 35.77 -5.74
C ARG A 208 -3.34 37.01 -5.33
N ARG A 209 -4.35 36.81 -4.49
CA ARG A 209 -5.23 37.88 -3.98
C ARG A 209 -4.78 38.40 -2.60
N LEU A 210 -5.03 39.66 -2.31
CA LEU A 210 -4.79 40.29 -1.01
C LEU A 210 -6.07 40.89 -0.42
N TRP A 211 -6.51 40.34 0.70
CA TRP A 211 -7.61 40.83 1.51
C TRP A 211 -7.08 41.42 2.81
N VAL A 212 -7.75 42.43 3.35
CA VAL A 212 -7.41 43.03 4.64
C VAL A 212 -8.60 42.88 5.58
N ALA A 213 -8.42 42.19 6.70
CA ALA A 213 -9.41 42.15 7.77
C ALA A 213 -9.40 43.49 8.51
N VAL A 214 -10.57 44.05 8.72
CA VAL A 214 -10.74 45.38 9.34
C VAL A 214 -11.87 45.32 10.39
N PRO A 215 -11.69 45.96 11.55
CA PRO A 215 -12.78 46.12 12.52
C PRO A 215 -13.87 47.02 11.93
N VAL A 216 -15.10 46.86 12.41
CA VAL A 216 -16.22 47.74 12.07
C VAL A 216 -16.49 48.70 13.21
N GLY A 217 -16.84 49.96 12.89
CA GLY A 217 -17.14 50.98 13.89
C GLY A 217 -15.92 51.71 14.48
N ASP A 218 -14.69 51.36 14.08
CA ASP A 218 -13.48 52.08 14.47
C ASP A 218 -13.14 53.19 13.45
N PRO A 219 -13.21 54.48 13.82
CA PRO A 219 -12.97 55.60 12.91
C PRO A 219 -11.50 55.75 12.48
N ASP A 220 -10.55 55.13 13.19
CA ASP A 220 -9.12 55.20 12.84
C ASP A 220 -8.80 54.38 11.57
N TRP A 221 -9.70 53.47 11.18
CA TRP A 221 -9.55 52.62 10.00
C TRP A 221 -10.21 53.24 8.76
N ASP A 222 -9.39 53.70 7.80
CA ASP A 222 -9.86 54.15 6.49
C ASP A 222 -10.19 52.96 5.57
N VAL A 223 -11.32 52.31 5.87
CA VAL A 223 -11.80 51.10 5.17
C VAL A 223 -11.93 51.32 3.66
N PRO A 224 -12.51 52.41 3.13
CA PRO A 224 -12.57 52.64 1.68
C PRO A 224 -11.19 52.73 1.02
N ALA A 225 -10.19 53.35 1.67
CA ALA A 225 -8.84 53.38 1.11
C ALA A 225 -8.17 52.00 1.11
N LEU A 226 -8.33 51.22 2.18
CA LEU A 226 -7.80 49.85 2.27
C LEU A 226 -8.44 48.93 1.22
N ALA A 227 -9.75 49.04 1.01
CA ALA A 227 -10.48 48.29 -0.02
C ALA A 227 -9.98 48.59 -1.45
N ARG A 228 -9.53 49.82 -1.71
CA ARG A 228 -8.91 50.22 -2.99
C ARG A 228 -7.45 49.78 -3.12
N ALA A 229 -6.70 49.72 -2.00
CA ALA A 229 -5.29 49.36 -1.99
C ALA A 229 -5.03 47.86 -2.25
N GLY A 230 -5.96 46.98 -1.89
CA GLY A 230 -5.90 45.52 -2.13
C GLY A 230 -6.94 45.00 -3.14
N ASP A 231 -7.25 43.69 -3.06
CA ASP A 231 -8.40 43.08 -3.73
C ASP A 231 -9.73 43.40 -3.03
N GLY A 232 -9.68 43.76 -1.75
CA GLY A 232 -10.83 44.14 -0.95
C GLY A 232 -10.59 44.01 0.55
N VAL A 233 -11.66 44.14 1.32
CA VAL A 233 -11.67 44.07 2.79
C VAL A 233 -12.55 42.94 3.30
N VAL A 234 -12.19 42.39 4.46
CA VAL A 234 -13.01 41.50 5.28
C VAL A 234 -13.51 42.32 6.47
N LEU A 235 -14.77 42.69 6.47
CA LEU A 235 -15.39 43.46 7.55
C LEU A 235 -15.71 42.53 8.72
N MET A 236 -15.08 42.71 9.87
CA MET A 236 -15.30 41.87 11.06
C MET A 236 -16.54 42.36 11.82
N ALA A 237 -17.73 41.94 11.36
CA ALA A 237 -19.02 42.43 11.86
C ALA A 237 -19.55 41.60 13.03
N TYR A 238 -18.74 41.50 14.08
CA TYR A 238 -19.00 40.84 15.35
C TYR A 238 -18.20 41.53 16.46
N ASP A 239 -18.31 41.06 17.70
CA ASP A 239 -17.75 41.70 18.90
C ASP A 239 -18.32 43.09 19.19
N GLN A 240 -19.63 43.29 18.95
CA GLN A 240 -20.36 44.43 19.49
C GLN A 240 -20.19 44.49 21.02
N HIS A 241 -20.28 43.32 21.66
CA HIS A 241 -19.93 43.04 23.04
C HIS A 241 -18.89 41.92 23.06
N TRP A 242 -17.88 42.03 23.93
CA TRP A 242 -16.69 41.16 23.95
C TRP A 242 -16.22 40.88 25.38
N ALA A 243 -15.19 40.05 25.54
CA ALA A 243 -14.74 39.50 26.83
C ALA A 243 -14.57 40.51 27.99
N ARG A 244 -14.10 41.75 27.72
CA ARG A 244 -13.93 42.81 28.73
C ARG A 244 -14.97 43.94 28.64
N GLY A 245 -15.97 43.78 27.77
CA GLY A 245 -17.11 44.67 27.66
C GLY A 245 -18.26 44.25 28.58
N ALA A 246 -19.29 45.09 28.64
CA ALA A 246 -20.53 44.75 29.34
C ALA A 246 -21.28 43.60 28.61
N PRO A 247 -22.04 42.75 29.34
CA PRO A 247 -22.86 41.70 28.74
C PRO A 247 -23.82 42.25 27.68
N GLY A 248 -24.02 41.51 26.59
CA GLY A 248 -24.91 41.90 25.51
C GLY A 248 -24.72 41.09 24.22
N PRO A 249 -25.52 41.36 23.18
CA PRO A 249 -25.50 40.61 21.93
C PRO A 249 -24.15 40.73 21.22
N VAL A 250 -23.56 39.61 20.83
CA VAL A 250 -22.24 39.59 20.15
C VAL A 250 -22.29 40.31 18.80
N ALA A 251 -23.41 40.21 18.09
CA ALA A 251 -23.68 40.94 16.86
C ALA A 251 -25.19 41.14 16.67
N GLY A 252 -25.77 42.08 17.43
CA GLY A 252 -27.18 42.45 17.32
C GLY A 252 -27.53 42.87 15.89
N GLN A 253 -28.67 42.42 15.37
CA GLN A 253 -29.10 42.72 13.99
C GLN A 253 -29.18 44.22 13.75
N ASP A 254 -29.71 44.97 14.71
CA ASP A 254 -29.88 46.42 14.61
C ASP A 254 -28.52 47.16 14.58
N TRP A 255 -27.56 46.75 15.42
CA TRP A 255 -26.18 47.23 15.39
C TRP A 255 -25.48 46.86 14.08
N PHE A 256 -25.68 45.64 13.60
CA PHE A 256 -25.10 45.13 12.36
C PHE A 256 -25.54 45.99 11.16
N GLU A 257 -26.84 46.27 11.06
CA GLU A 257 -27.41 47.09 9.98
C GLU A 257 -26.95 48.55 10.06
N ARG A 258 -26.97 49.17 11.25
CA ARG A 258 -26.55 50.56 11.46
C ARG A 258 -25.05 50.77 11.21
N THR A 259 -24.22 49.79 11.57
CA THR A 259 -22.76 49.88 11.44
C THR A 259 -22.32 49.63 10.00
N LEU A 260 -22.91 48.64 9.33
CA LEU A 260 -22.51 48.27 7.96
C LEU A 260 -23.19 49.11 6.88
N GLY A 261 -24.43 49.57 7.07
CA GLY A 261 -25.20 50.26 6.03
C GLY A 261 -24.46 51.45 5.40
N PRO A 262 -24.01 52.44 6.20
CA PRO A 262 -23.26 53.59 5.70
C PRO A 262 -21.92 53.22 5.05
N LEU A 263 -21.27 52.16 5.55
CA LEU A 263 -19.99 51.69 5.04
C LEU A 263 -20.15 51.00 3.68
N LEU A 264 -21.13 50.09 3.55
CA LEU A 264 -21.43 49.37 2.32
C LEU A 264 -21.86 50.32 1.18
N ALA A 265 -22.57 51.41 1.50
CA ALA A 265 -22.92 52.44 0.51
C ALA A 265 -21.70 53.14 -0.12
N ARG A 266 -20.53 53.09 0.53
CA ARG A 266 -19.27 53.72 0.09
C ARG A 266 -18.26 52.72 -0.51
N LEU A 267 -18.57 51.43 -0.50
CA LEU A 267 -17.69 50.36 -0.95
C LEU A 267 -18.24 49.71 -2.23
N ASP A 268 -17.33 49.26 -3.10
CA ASP A 268 -17.69 48.38 -4.20
C ASP A 268 -18.07 46.99 -3.62
N PRO A 269 -19.30 46.48 -3.83
CA PRO A 269 -19.68 45.14 -3.37
C PRO A 269 -18.77 44.03 -3.90
N GLY A 270 -18.11 44.27 -5.04
CA GLY A 270 -17.05 43.46 -5.64
C GLY A 270 -15.73 43.42 -4.84
N ARG A 271 -15.61 44.18 -3.76
CA ARG A 271 -14.41 44.27 -2.92
C ARG A 271 -14.71 44.06 -1.43
N VAL A 272 -15.88 43.52 -1.12
CA VAL A 272 -16.31 43.29 0.27
C VAL A 272 -16.53 41.80 0.53
N VAL A 273 -15.98 41.36 1.65
CA VAL A 273 -16.36 40.14 2.37
C VAL A 273 -16.85 40.59 3.73
N VAL A 274 -17.98 40.08 4.20
CA VAL A 274 -18.45 40.33 5.57
C VAL A 274 -18.23 39.09 6.42
N GLY A 275 -17.51 39.25 7.52
CA GLY A 275 -17.30 38.24 8.55
C GLY A 275 -18.51 38.16 9.47
N LEU A 276 -19.07 36.96 9.57
CA LEU A 276 -20.15 36.60 10.49
C LEU A 276 -19.52 35.88 11.69
N GLY A 277 -19.84 36.33 12.90
CA GLY A 277 -19.47 35.64 14.13
C GLY A 277 -20.30 34.37 14.30
N ALA A 278 -19.69 33.33 14.87
CA ALA A 278 -20.33 32.04 15.09
C ALA A 278 -19.96 31.43 16.44
N TYR A 279 -19.94 32.28 17.47
CA TYR A 279 -19.60 31.96 18.86
C TYR A 279 -20.43 32.85 19.79
N GLY A 280 -20.24 32.68 21.09
CA GLY A 280 -20.83 33.49 22.14
C GLY A 280 -19.83 33.87 23.22
N TYR A 281 -20.34 34.52 24.25
CA TYR A 281 -19.62 34.86 25.47
C TYR A 281 -20.48 34.54 26.68
N ASP A 282 -19.83 34.03 27.72
CA ASP A 282 -20.40 33.74 29.03
C ASP A 282 -19.83 34.72 30.06
N TRP A 283 -20.65 35.66 30.52
CA TRP A 283 -20.27 36.69 31.49
C TRP A 283 -20.65 36.29 32.93
N PRO A 284 -19.68 36.12 33.85
CA PRO A 284 -19.97 36.05 35.29
C PRO A 284 -20.37 37.43 35.86
N THR A 285 -20.90 37.48 37.09
CA THR A 285 -21.20 38.76 37.77
C THR A 285 -19.91 39.54 38.05
N GLN A 286 -18.81 38.82 38.34
CA GLN A 286 -17.48 39.39 38.57
C GLN A 286 -16.43 38.63 37.76
N GLY A 287 -15.79 39.29 36.80
CA GLY A 287 -14.71 38.70 36.00
C GLY A 287 -14.74 39.12 34.54
N GLU A 288 -13.81 38.59 33.75
CA GLU A 288 -13.85 38.68 32.29
C GLU A 288 -14.70 37.54 31.73
N ALA A 289 -15.45 37.81 30.65
CA ALA A 289 -16.26 36.77 30.03
C ALA A 289 -15.42 35.75 29.26
N ALA A 290 -15.87 34.50 29.31
CA ALA A 290 -15.28 33.41 28.55
C ALA A 290 -15.91 33.33 27.15
N ALA A 291 -15.10 33.27 26.10
CA ALA A 291 -15.60 32.95 24.76
C ALA A 291 -16.08 31.49 24.73
N VAL A 292 -17.30 31.27 24.26
CA VAL A 292 -17.93 29.94 24.21
C VAL A 292 -18.31 29.59 22.78
N THR A 293 -18.12 28.33 22.38
CA THR A 293 -18.63 27.87 21.08
C THR A 293 -20.15 27.67 21.13
N PHE A 294 -20.79 27.50 19.98
CA PHE A 294 -22.20 27.09 19.93
C PHE A 294 -22.42 25.75 20.66
N ALA A 295 -21.47 24.81 20.56
CA ALA A 295 -21.56 23.53 21.27
C ALA A 295 -21.49 23.70 22.79
N ASP A 296 -20.60 24.57 23.28
CA ASP A 296 -20.48 24.88 24.72
C ASP A 296 -21.74 25.57 25.23
N THR A 297 -22.27 26.52 24.46
CA THR A 297 -23.52 27.23 24.78
C THR A 297 -24.69 26.26 24.96
N MET A 298 -24.87 25.33 24.02
CA MET A 298 -25.93 24.32 24.08
C MET A 298 -25.76 23.36 25.26
N ARG A 299 -24.50 23.08 25.65
CA ARG A 299 -24.16 22.26 26.82
C ARG A 299 -24.50 23.01 28.11
N LEU A 300 -24.00 24.23 28.28
CA LEU A 300 -24.26 25.07 29.46
C LEU A 300 -25.76 25.27 29.70
N ALA A 301 -26.52 25.59 28.66
CA ALA A 301 -27.98 25.71 28.76
C ALA A 301 -28.66 24.38 29.16
N ALA A 302 -28.16 23.24 28.67
CA ALA A 302 -28.69 21.93 29.00
C ALA A 302 -28.38 21.51 30.45
N GLU A 303 -27.15 21.77 30.92
CA GLU A 303 -26.69 21.46 32.29
C GLU A 303 -27.43 22.32 33.32
N ALA A 304 -27.55 23.62 33.07
CA ALA A 304 -28.28 24.55 33.93
C ALA A 304 -29.80 24.34 33.92
N GLY A 305 -30.33 23.59 32.93
CA GLY A 305 -31.77 23.50 32.71
C GLY A 305 -32.41 24.83 32.28
N SER A 306 -31.61 25.79 31.84
CA SER A 306 -32.05 27.14 31.46
C SER A 306 -32.64 27.15 30.04
N PRO A 307 -33.84 27.74 29.84
CA PRO A 307 -34.37 27.93 28.50
C PRO A 307 -33.58 29.00 27.75
N VAL A 308 -33.22 28.72 26.50
CA VAL A 308 -32.69 29.74 25.58
C VAL A 308 -33.85 30.60 25.09
N LEU A 309 -33.77 31.89 25.37
CA LEU A 309 -34.72 32.92 24.97
C LEU A 309 -34.24 33.62 23.70
N TRP A 310 -35.17 34.15 22.93
CA TRP A 310 -34.90 34.99 21.76
C TRP A 310 -35.21 36.44 22.10
N ASP A 311 -34.18 37.29 22.14
CA ASP A 311 -34.39 38.73 22.32
C ASP A 311 -34.86 39.37 21.02
N SER A 312 -36.08 39.91 21.01
CA SER A 312 -36.67 40.49 19.80
C SER A 312 -36.05 41.81 19.36
N VAL A 313 -35.32 42.50 20.25
CA VAL A 313 -34.71 43.82 19.95
C VAL A 313 -33.42 43.63 19.16
N SER A 314 -32.50 42.85 19.71
CA SER A 314 -31.21 42.49 19.09
C SER A 314 -31.33 41.37 18.05
N ALA A 315 -32.43 40.61 18.06
CA ALA A 315 -32.61 39.40 17.27
C ALA A 315 -31.48 38.37 17.50
N ASN A 316 -31.03 38.23 18.75
CA ASN A 316 -30.01 37.28 19.18
C ASN A 316 -30.57 36.37 20.31
N PRO A 317 -30.10 35.12 20.41
CA PRO A 317 -30.43 34.25 21.52
C PRO A 317 -29.64 34.58 22.79
N VAL A 318 -30.28 34.40 23.95
CA VAL A 318 -29.72 34.67 25.28
C VAL A 318 -30.27 33.66 26.30
N PHE A 319 -29.45 33.32 27.30
CA PHE A 319 -29.93 32.69 28.53
C PHE A 319 -29.06 33.11 29.72
N ALA A 320 -29.54 32.84 30.92
CA ALA A 320 -28.80 33.05 32.15
C ALA A 320 -28.84 31.79 33.01
N TYR A 321 -27.83 31.61 33.85
CA TYR A 321 -27.76 30.51 34.81
C TYR A 321 -27.01 30.93 36.07
N ARG A 322 -27.02 30.05 37.08
CA ARG A 322 -26.16 30.17 38.26
C ARG A 322 -25.21 28.99 38.29
N ASP A 323 -23.93 29.24 38.54
CA ASP A 323 -22.93 28.19 38.64
C ASP A 323 -22.97 27.49 40.01
N ASP A 324 -22.04 26.56 40.24
CA ASP A 324 -21.95 25.80 41.50
C ASP A 324 -21.55 26.68 42.71
N GLU A 325 -21.01 27.88 42.46
CA GLU A 325 -20.63 28.87 43.48
C GLU A 325 -21.75 29.92 43.72
N ASP A 326 -22.91 29.74 43.08
CA ASP A 326 -24.06 30.65 43.09
C ASP A 326 -23.78 32.03 42.44
N ASP A 327 -22.76 32.12 41.57
CA ASP A 327 -22.53 33.29 40.74
C ASP A 327 -23.51 33.31 39.55
N HIS A 328 -24.01 34.49 39.19
CA HIS A 328 -24.94 34.66 38.09
C HIS A 328 -24.18 34.86 36.77
N HIS A 329 -24.56 34.07 35.77
CA HIS A 329 -23.99 34.11 34.44
C HIS A 329 -25.02 34.54 33.39
N GLU A 330 -24.60 35.39 32.46
CA GLU A 330 -25.39 35.80 31.29
C GLU A 330 -24.66 35.42 30.00
N VAL A 331 -25.33 34.66 29.13
CA VAL A 331 -24.73 34.09 27.92
C VAL A 331 -25.45 34.59 26.68
N TRP A 332 -24.72 35.30 25.83
CA TRP A 332 -25.17 35.72 24.50
C TRP A 332 -24.35 35.03 23.43
N PHE A 333 -25.01 34.59 22.36
CA PHE A 333 -24.32 33.83 21.31
C PHE A 333 -24.94 34.02 19.93
N LEU A 334 -24.20 33.60 18.91
CA LEU A 334 -24.62 33.61 17.51
C LEU A 334 -24.79 32.17 17.01
N ASP A 335 -25.73 32.00 16.08
CA ASP A 335 -26.09 30.69 15.56
C ASP A 335 -26.51 30.74 14.08
N ALA A 336 -27.04 29.65 13.54
CA ALA A 336 -27.43 29.61 12.15
C ALA A 336 -28.61 30.55 11.81
N VAL A 337 -29.48 30.90 12.77
CA VAL A 337 -30.63 31.78 12.53
C VAL A 337 -30.19 33.24 12.53
N THR A 338 -29.35 33.65 13.49
CA THR A 338 -28.78 35.02 13.51
C THR A 338 -27.99 35.29 12.24
N ALA A 339 -27.11 34.37 11.83
CA ALA A 339 -26.31 34.50 10.61
C ALA A 339 -27.17 34.53 9.33
N VAL A 340 -28.29 33.81 9.28
CA VAL A 340 -29.21 33.84 8.13
C VAL A 340 -29.92 35.20 8.02
N ASN A 341 -30.32 35.80 9.14
CA ASN A 341 -30.91 37.14 9.15
C ASN A 341 -29.91 38.19 8.65
N GLN A 342 -28.68 38.17 9.17
CA GLN A 342 -27.59 39.03 8.71
C GLN A 342 -27.29 38.81 7.22
N TRP A 343 -27.21 37.55 6.79
CA TRP A 343 -26.98 37.21 5.38
C TRP A 343 -28.10 37.71 4.46
N HIS A 344 -29.37 37.56 4.86
CA HIS A 344 -30.50 38.04 4.07
C HIS A 344 -30.43 39.57 3.87
N TRP A 345 -30.11 40.31 4.93
CA TRP A 345 -29.90 41.76 4.85
C TRP A 345 -28.70 42.13 3.96
N LEU A 346 -27.56 41.46 4.10
CA LEU A 346 -26.38 41.69 3.27
C LEU A 346 -26.66 41.50 1.77
N ARG A 347 -27.46 40.50 1.40
CA ARG A 347 -27.86 40.26 0.01
C ARG A 347 -28.68 41.41 -0.56
N SER A 348 -29.54 42.01 0.25
CA SER A 348 -30.32 43.18 -0.18
C SER A 348 -29.44 44.41 -0.46
N HIS A 349 -28.21 44.43 0.07
CA HIS A 349 -27.18 45.46 -0.15
C HIS A 349 -26.10 45.05 -1.17
N GLY A 350 -26.37 44.02 -1.99
CA GLY A 350 -25.48 43.61 -3.08
C GLY A 350 -24.22 42.83 -2.65
N VAL A 351 -24.07 42.51 -1.37
CA VAL A 351 -22.93 41.73 -0.88
C VAL A 351 -23.11 40.26 -1.26
N ALA A 352 -22.12 39.72 -1.98
CA ALA A 352 -22.15 38.35 -2.48
C ALA A 352 -21.16 37.40 -1.77
N ARG A 353 -20.36 37.88 -0.81
CA ARG A 353 -19.33 37.09 -0.12
C ARG A 353 -19.42 37.24 1.38
N VAL A 354 -19.38 36.11 2.07
CA VAL A 354 -19.38 36.02 3.53
C VAL A 354 -18.27 35.11 4.00
N ALA A 355 -17.69 35.47 5.13
CA ALA A 355 -16.77 34.63 5.87
C ALA A 355 -17.37 34.30 7.24
N VAL A 356 -17.04 33.14 7.80
CA VAL A 356 -17.49 32.74 9.14
C VAL A 356 -16.27 32.64 10.05
N TRP A 357 -16.29 33.38 11.16
CA TRP A 357 -15.36 33.27 12.27
C TRP A 357 -16.05 32.54 13.43
N ARG A 358 -15.73 31.27 13.68
CA ARG A 358 -14.73 30.43 12.99
C ARG A 358 -15.20 28.99 12.84
N LEU A 359 -14.55 28.27 11.93
CA LEU A 359 -14.81 26.86 11.67
C LEU A 359 -14.50 26.03 12.93
N GLY A 360 -15.48 25.26 13.41
CA GLY A 360 -15.41 24.48 14.64
C GLY A 360 -16.28 25.05 15.77
N ALA A 361 -16.45 26.38 15.80
CA ALA A 361 -17.23 27.06 16.84
C ALA A 361 -18.72 27.20 16.50
N GLU A 362 -19.06 27.11 15.21
CA GLU A 362 -20.38 27.48 14.72
C GLU A 362 -21.49 26.50 15.04
N ASP A 363 -22.74 26.97 14.95
CA ASP A 363 -23.89 26.10 14.73
C ASP A 363 -23.70 25.30 13.43
N PRO A 364 -23.58 23.96 13.48
CA PRO A 364 -23.27 23.19 12.29
C PRO A 364 -24.33 23.28 11.18
N ALA A 365 -25.55 23.74 11.47
CA ALA A 365 -26.58 24.00 10.47
C ALA A 365 -26.24 25.18 9.54
N LEU A 366 -25.38 26.09 9.99
CA LEU A 366 -25.01 27.34 9.29
C LEU A 366 -24.52 27.11 7.86
N TRP A 367 -23.56 26.20 7.66
CA TRP A 367 -22.97 25.96 6.35
C TRP A 367 -24.00 25.54 5.30
N ARG A 368 -24.95 24.69 5.70
CA ARG A 368 -26.05 24.28 4.82
C ARG A 368 -27.01 25.44 4.61
N ALA A 369 -27.32 26.20 5.65
CA ALA A 369 -28.27 27.32 5.60
C ALA A 369 -27.82 28.40 4.61
N LEU A 370 -26.55 28.80 4.61
CA LEU A 370 -25.99 29.80 3.68
C LEU A 370 -26.16 29.43 2.19
N ARG A 371 -26.31 28.14 1.88
CA ARG A 371 -26.52 27.61 0.52
C ARG A 371 -27.97 27.24 0.21
N THR A 372 -28.86 27.38 1.18
CA THR A 372 -30.25 26.94 1.05
C THR A 372 -31.12 28.10 0.59
N PRO A 373 -31.94 27.93 -0.48
CA PRO A 373 -32.90 28.95 -0.88
C PRO A 373 -33.92 29.25 0.23
N GLU A 374 -34.41 30.48 0.28
CA GLU A 374 -35.30 31.00 1.34
C GLU A 374 -36.48 30.05 1.67
N ALA A 375 -37.16 29.54 0.65
CA ALA A 375 -38.31 28.64 0.81
C ALA A 375 -37.99 27.30 1.51
N ALA A 376 -36.72 26.88 1.50
CA ALA A 376 -36.25 25.63 2.11
C ALA A 376 -35.53 25.84 3.45
N LEU A 377 -35.29 27.09 3.88
CA LEU A 377 -34.61 27.41 5.13
C LEU A 377 -35.28 26.80 6.37
N PRO A 378 -36.62 26.82 6.54
CA PRO A 378 -37.26 26.21 7.71
C PRO A 378 -36.88 24.75 7.91
N LYS A 379 -36.85 23.98 6.81
CA LYS A 379 -36.48 22.57 6.83
C LYS A 379 -34.99 22.40 7.11
N ALA A 380 -34.14 23.26 6.56
CA ALA A 380 -32.69 23.19 6.75
C ALA A 380 -32.22 23.59 8.16
N LEU A 381 -32.97 24.46 8.85
CA LEU A 381 -32.62 24.97 10.19
C LEU A 381 -33.34 24.24 11.33
N SER A 382 -34.50 23.62 11.09
CA SER A 382 -35.28 22.91 12.14
C SER A 382 -34.54 21.77 12.85
N VAL A 383 -33.53 21.17 12.21
CA VAL A 383 -32.69 20.11 12.78
C VAL A 383 -31.28 20.64 12.95
N VAL A 384 -30.85 20.71 14.21
CA VAL A 384 -29.51 21.17 14.59
C VAL A 384 -28.58 19.96 14.63
N PRO A 385 -27.57 19.86 13.75
CA PRO A 385 -26.66 18.74 13.79
C PRO A 385 -25.87 18.71 15.11
N PRO A 386 -25.37 17.54 15.54
CA PRO A 386 -24.51 17.46 16.72
C PRO A 386 -23.24 18.30 16.57
N GLY A 387 -22.76 18.87 17.68
CA GLY A 387 -21.50 19.62 17.74
C GLY A 387 -20.27 18.77 17.38
N TYR A 388 -19.15 19.44 17.15
CA TYR A 388 -17.89 18.80 16.73
C TYR A 388 -17.03 18.32 17.90
N GLY A 389 -17.18 18.96 19.06
CA GLY A 389 -16.36 18.72 20.24
C GLY A 389 -16.55 17.34 20.87
N VAL A 390 -15.57 16.99 21.69
CA VAL A 390 -15.59 15.83 22.57
C VAL A 390 -15.60 16.35 23.99
N GLU A 391 -16.65 16.00 24.73
CA GLU A 391 -16.74 16.29 26.14
C GLU A 391 -16.02 15.19 26.92
N VAL A 392 -15.22 15.57 27.90
CA VAL A 392 -14.46 14.63 28.72
C VAL A 392 -14.96 14.72 30.16
N GLU A 393 -15.61 13.66 30.62
CA GLU A 393 -16.06 13.52 32.00
C GLU A 393 -15.09 12.65 32.80
N GLY A 394 -14.73 13.08 34.01
CA GLY A 394 -13.90 12.29 34.92
C GLY A 394 -12.41 12.29 34.57
N ARG A 395 -11.64 11.53 35.36
CA ARG A 395 -10.18 11.55 35.36
C ARG A 395 -9.58 10.15 35.16
N GLY A 396 -8.33 10.12 34.72
CA GLY A 396 -7.56 8.90 34.45
C GLY A 396 -7.45 8.59 32.95
N GLU A 397 -6.87 7.43 32.62
CA GLU A 397 -6.51 7.09 31.23
C GLU A 397 -7.33 5.92 30.66
N ILE A 398 -8.34 5.44 31.38
CA ILE A 398 -9.25 4.41 30.86
C ILE A 398 -10.43 5.10 30.18
N VAL A 399 -10.51 4.95 28.86
CA VAL A 399 -11.40 5.73 27.99
C VAL A 399 -12.66 4.93 27.65
N ARG A 400 -13.81 5.59 27.76
CA ARG A 400 -15.10 5.01 27.39
C ARG A 400 -16.04 6.05 26.80
N LEU A 401 -16.80 5.69 25.77
CA LEU A 401 -17.93 6.50 25.32
C LEU A 401 -19.11 6.38 26.30
N ALA A 402 -19.48 7.49 26.93
CA ALA A 402 -20.64 7.61 27.81
C ALA A 402 -21.93 7.93 27.02
N ALA A 403 -21.85 8.85 26.06
CA ALA A 403 -22.98 9.21 25.20
C ALA A 403 -22.55 9.42 23.75
N THR A 404 -23.40 8.99 22.82
CA THR A 404 -23.24 9.28 21.39
C THR A 404 -24.00 10.55 21.02
N PRO A 405 -23.44 11.40 20.14
CA PRO A 405 -24.03 12.68 19.75
C PRO A 405 -25.44 12.53 19.19
N ARG A 406 -26.35 13.43 19.59
CA ARG A 406 -27.74 13.49 19.12
C ARG A 406 -28.04 14.86 18.51
N PRO A 407 -28.82 14.91 17.40
CA PRO A 407 -29.23 16.18 16.82
C PRO A 407 -30.25 16.89 17.72
N GLY A 408 -30.11 18.20 17.80
CA GLY A 408 -31.08 19.09 18.43
C GLY A 408 -32.24 19.43 17.48
N ARG A 409 -33.23 20.14 18.01
CA ARG A 409 -34.38 20.64 17.25
C ARG A 409 -34.74 22.04 17.71
N ARG A 410 -35.09 22.88 16.74
CA ARG A 410 -35.64 24.22 16.98
C ARG A 410 -36.92 24.42 16.18
N ALA A 411 -37.84 25.19 16.73
CA ALA A 411 -38.97 25.74 16.02
C ALA A 411 -38.58 27.10 15.45
N LEU A 412 -39.03 27.40 14.24
CA LEU A 412 -38.79 28.68 13.57
C LEU A 412 -40.10 29.42 13.35
N ALA A 413 -40.06 30.75 13.49
CA ALA A 413 -41.13 31.66 13.13
C ALA A 413 -40.55 32.89 12.42
N ARG A 414 -41.42 33.79 11.96
CA ARG A 414 -41.01 35.12 11.49
C ARG A 414 -41.55 36.19 12.43
N ASP A 415 -40.75 37.22 12.66
CA ASP A 415 -41.22 38.44 13.32
C ASP A 415 -41.98 39.35 12.32
N PRO A 416 -42.63 40.44 12.79
CA PRO A 416 -43.36 41.37 11.91
C PRO A 416 -42.50 42.06 10.84
N SER A 417 -41.18 42.14 11.03
CA SER A 417 -40.25 42.67 10.03
C SER A 417 -39.80 41.63 9.00
N GLY A 418 -40.26 40.38 9.16
CA GLY A 418 -39.95 39.26 8.29
C GLY A 418 -38.65 38.55 8.65
N ARG A 419 -37.96 38.88 9.75
CA ARG A 419 -36.76 38.16 10.20
C ARG A 419 -37.13 36.81 10.79
N TRP A 420 -36.23 35.83 10.67
CA TRP A 420 -36.39 34.54 11.31
C TRP A 420 -36.16 34.65 12.82
N THR A 421 -37.02 34.01 13.59
CA THR A 421 -36.89 33.83 15.04
C THR A 421 -36.89 32.35 15.36
N GLU A 422 -36.35 32.00 16.52
CA GLU A 422 -36.26 30.60 16.93
C GLU A 422 -36.64 30.34 18.39
N ARG A 423 -36.95 29.07 18.64
CA ARG A 423 -37.10 28.50 19.97
C ARG A 423 -36.57 27.08 19.98
N PHE A 424 -35.60 26.80 20.85
CA PHE A 424 -35.08 25.44 21.00
C PHE A 424 -36.13 24.52 21.61
N LEU A 425 -36.35 23.37 20.97
CA LEU A 425 -37.20 22.27 21.46
C LEU A 425 -36.36 21.17 22.11
N ALA A 426 -35.11 21.02 21.66
CA ALA A 426 -34.11 20.12 22.22
C ALA A 426 -32.71 20.60 21.81
N PHE A 427 -31.78 20.65 22.75
CA PHE A 427 -30.39 21.00 22.46
C PHE A 427 -29.66 19.85 21.75
N PRO A 428 -28.75 20.13 20.80
CA PRO A 428 -27.84 19.12 20.26
C PRO A 428 -26.84 18.68 21.33
N THR A 429 -26.38 17.43 21.27
CA THR A 429 -25.34 16.92 22.17
C THR A 429 -24.08 16.56 21.40
N THR A 430 -22.93 16.63 22.07
CA THR A 430 -21.62 16.21 21.54
C THR A 430 -21.33 14.74 21.91
N THR A 431 -20.14 14.26 21.56
CA THR A 431 -19.68 12.95 22.05
C THR A 431 -19.14 13.11 23.46
N VAL A 432 -19.62 12.30 24.40
CA VAL A 432 -19.11 12.31 25.78
C VAL A 432 -18.20 11.11 25.97
N VAL A 433 -16.94 11.39 26.27
CA VAL A 433 -15.91 10.44 26.71
C VAL A 433 -15.83 10.51 28.22
N ARG A 434 -15.99 9.37 28.87
CA ARG A 434 -15.73 9.24 30.30
C ARG A 434 -14.36 8.61 30.51
N ARG A 435 -13.53 9.28 31.32
CA ARG A 435 -12.23 8.80 31.79
C ARG A 435 -12.36 8.21 33.18
N LEU A 436 -11.62 7.13 33.41
CA LEU A 436 -11.62 6.38 34.65
C LEU A 436 -10.20 5.98 35.05
N GLY A 437 -10.05 5.60 36.32
CA GLY A 437 -8.83 4.98 36.85
C GLY A 437 -7.81 5.97 37.40
N ASP A 438 -8.27 7.12 37.91
CA ASP A 438 -7.40 8.08 38.58
C ASP A 438 -7.04 7.63 40.02
N HIS A 439 -5.78 7.22 40.20
CA HIS A 439 -5.18 6.80 41.46
C HIS A 439 -3.82 7.50 41.68
N PRO A 440 -3.79 8.65 42.37
CA PRO A 440 -2.55 9.39 42.63
C PRO A 440 -1.42 8.50 43.19
N GLY A 441 -0.26 8.55 42.54
CA GLY A 441 0.92 7.77 42.91
C GLY A 441 0.97 6.34 42.35
N TRP A 442 -0.05 5.90 41.60
CA TRP A 442 -0.04 4.61 40.91
C TRP A 442 0.46 4.77 39.47
N VAL A 443 1.28 3.84 39.00
CA VAL A 443 1.83 3.85 37.65
C VAL A 443 1.73 2.47 37.01
N ALA A 444 1.13 2.39 35.83
CA ALA A 444 1.08 1.21 34.98
C ALA A 444 2.09 1.33 33.83
N LEU A 445 3.00 0.37 33.75
CA LEU A 445 3.94 0.25 32.62
C LEU A 445 3.32 -0.64 31.54
N THR A 446 3.09 -0.07 30.35
CA THR A 446 2.48 -0.74 29.20
C THR A 446 3.48 -0.87 28.05
N PHE A 447 3.39 -1.96 27.30
CA PHE A 447 4.27 -2.29 26.18
C PHE A 447 3.43 -2.57 24.93
N ASP A 448 3.69 -1.82 23.86
CA ASP A 448 2.98 -1.94 22.58
C ASP A 448 3.92 -2.43 21.46
N ASP A 449 3.32 -2.82 20.33
CA ASP A 449 3.93 -3.30 19.09
C ASP A 449 4.52 -4.73 19.07
N GLY A 450 4.56 -5.41 20.20
CA GLY A 450 5.07 -6.77 20.30
C GLY A 450 4.02 -7.87 20.07
N PRO A 451 4.42 -9.15 20.25
CA PRO A 451 5.75 -9.60 20.70
C PRO A 451 6.70 -9.96 19.54
N GLU A 452 7.97 -9.54 19.54
CA GLU A 452 8.97 -9.83 18.48
C GLU A 452 10.09 -10.81 18.96
N SER A 453 10.63 -11.67 18.07
CA SER A 453 11.58 -12.75 18.44
C SER A 453 13.00 -12.28 18.82
N PRO A 454 13.64 -12.91 19.84
CA PRO A 454 15.04 -12.68 20.22
C PRO A 454 16.11 -12.94 19.13
N LEU A 455 15.78 -13.67 18.05
CA LEU A 455 16.76 -14.04 17.02
C LEU A 455 17.13 -12.91 16.04
N ASP A 456 16.29 -11.87 15.92
CA ASP A 456 16.57 -10.70 15.06
C ASP A 456 17.23 -9.53 15.82
N ALA A 457 17.31 -9.61 17.14
CA ALA A 457 17.95 -8.60 17.99
C ALA A 457 19.17 -9.20 18.69
N ARG A 458 20.32 -9.19 18.00
CA ARG A 458 21.64 -9.65 18.49
C ARG A 458 22.12 -9.03 19.82
N HIS A 459 21.34 -8.18 20.49
CA HIS A 459 21.68 -7.57 21.78
C HIS A 459 20.54 -7.48 22.80
N SER A 460 19.39 -8.15 22.62
CA SER A 460 18.31 -8.08 23.62
C SER A 460 18.04 -9.42 24.28
N ARG A 461 18.48 -9.54 25.54
CA ARG A 461 17.87 -10.47 26.49
C ARG A 461 16.46 -9.92 26.80
N HIS A 462 15.42 -10.46 26.19
CA HIS A 462 14.03 -10.33 26.67
C HIS A 462 13.46 -11.73 26.90
N PRO A 463 12.45 -11.96 27.78
CA PRO A 463 11.54 -11.13 28.59
C PRO A 463 11.70 -11.29 30.13
N ALA A 464 12.80 -11.89 30.63
CA ALA A 464 12.98 -12.20 32.07
C ALA A 464 13.12 -10.98 33.01
N ALA A 465 12.86 -9.75 32.54
CA ALA A 465 13.08 -8.51 33.28
C ALA A 465 11.91 -7.49 33.15
N LEU A 466 10.74 -7.90 32.64
CA LEU A 466 9.55 -7.07 32.76
C LEU A 466 9.13 -7.01 34.24
N PRO A 467 8.96 -5.82 34.84
CA PRO A 467 8.48 -5.72 36.21
C PRO A 467 7.09 -6.32 36.28
N ARG A 468 6.89 -7.21 37.26
CA ARG A 468 5.54 -7.64 37.63
C ARG A 468 4.98 -6.61 38.61
N PRO A 469 3.76 -6.12 38.40
CA PRO A 469 2.85 -6.39 37.28
C PRO A 469 3.09 -5.46 36.07
N GLY A 470 2.97 -5.99 34.85
CA GLY A 470 3.14 -5.23 33.59
C GLY A 470 2.18 -5.71 32.49
N HIS A 471 1.98 -4.87 31.46
CA HIS A 471 0.92 -4.99 30.46
C HIS A 471 1.47 -4.99 29.04
N VAL A 472 1.03 -5.92 28.20
CA VAL A 472 1.48 -6.03 26.80
C VAL A 472 0.28 -5.96 25.85
N PHE A 473 0.23 -4.94 25.00
CA PHE A 473 -0.73 -4.81 23.92
C PHE A 473 -0.17 -5.47 22.66
N VAL A 474 -0.79 -6.57 22.26
CA VAL A 474 -0.24 -7.49 21.27
C VAL A 474 -0.81 -7.24 19.87
N ILE A 475 0.08 -7.19 18.88
CA ILE A 475 -0.27 -7.23 17.46
C ILE A 475 -0.48 -8.68 17.03
N GLY A 476 -1.61 -8.97 16.38
CA GLY A 476 -1.98 -10.31 15.97
C GLY A 476 -0.96 -11.00 15.04
N VAL A 477 -0.43 -10.32 14.01
CA VAL A 477 0.60 -10.91 13.14
C VAL A 477 1.89 -11.26 13.89
N GLN A 478 2.23 -10.51 14.94
CA GLN A 478 3.41 -10.79 15.77
C GLN A 478 3.15 -11.96 16.71
N ALA A 479 1.96 -12.04 17.29
CA ALA A 479 1.53 -13.20 18.05
C ALA A 479 1.49 -14.50 17.23
N GLU A 480 1.08 -14.42 15.95
CA GLU A 480 1.07 -15.57 15.04
C GLU A 480 2.49 -16.05 14.74
N ALA A 481 3.43 -15.12 14.54
CA ALA A 481 4.83 -15.43 14.31
C ALA A 481 5.54 -15.96 15.57
N HIS A 482 5.11 -15.54 16.76
CA HIS A 482 5.79 -15.79 18.04
C HIS A 482 4.87 -16.40 19.13
N PRO A 483 4.18 -17.53 18.86
CA PRO A 483 3.17 -18.07 19.77
C PRO A 483 3.72 -18.54 21.12
N ALA A 484 4.98 -19.01 21.16
CA ALA A 484 5.65 -19.40 22.39
C ALA A 484 5.90 -18.22 23.33
N LEU A 485 6.16 -17.03 22.78
CA LEU A 485 6.40 -15.82 23.55
C LEU A 485 5.10 -15.29 24.17
N VAL A 486 3.99 -15.31 23.42
CA VAL A 486 2.65 -14.98 23.95
C VAL A 486 2.28 -15.85 25.15
N ARG A 487 2.49 -17.18 25.05
CA ARG A 487 2.24 -18.11 26.16
C ARG A 487 3.11 -17.83 27.38
N ARG A 488 4.37 -17.44 27.13
CA ARG A 488 5.32 -17.08 28.18
C ARG A 488 4.91 -15.80 28.91
N ILE A 489 4.52 -14.74 28.17
CA ILE A 489 4.03 -13.47 28.74
C ILE A 489 2.89 -13.75 29.75
N LEU A 490 1.93 -14.59 29.35
CA LEU A 490 0.84 -14.99 30.25
C LEU A 490 1.31 -15.85 31.43
N ALA A 491 2.18 -16.83 31.20
CA ALA A 491 2.72 -17.69 32.26
C ALA A 491 3.55 -16.88 33.28
N GLU A 492 4.15 -15.79 32.83
CA GLU A 492 4.86 -14.82 33.66
C GLU A 492 3.91 -13.84 34.38
N GLY A 493 2.59 -13.99 34.26
CA GLY A 493 1.61 -13.21 35.02
C GLY A 493 1.38 -11.78 34.51
N HIS A 494 1.83 -11.46 33.29
CA HIS A 494 1.50 -10.20 32.63
C HIS A 494 0.08 -10.24 32.06
N GLU A 495 -0.53 -9.06 31.92
CA GLU A 495 -1.82 -8.92 31.25
C GLU A 495 -1.62 -8.63 29.76
N ILE A 496 -2.46 -9.24 28.93
CA ILE A 496 -2.41 -9.13 27.48
C ILE A 496 -3.62 -8.32 27.01
N GLY A 497 -3.36 -7.25 26.27
CA GLY A 497 -4.36 -6.44 25.57
C GLY A 497 -4.31 -6.65 24.05
N ASN A 498 -5.38 -6.27 23.37
CA ASN A 498 -5.48 -6.31 21.91
C ASN A 498 -4.91 -5.01 21.32
N HIS A 499 -3.98 -5.11 20.37
CA HIS A 499 -3.43 -3.99 19.61
C HIS A 499 -3.69 -4.11 18.10
N THR A 500 -4.82 -4.73 17.71
CA THR A 500 -5.24 -5.08 16.34
C THR A 500 -4.39 -6.19 15.70
N PHE A 501 -4.77 -6.68 14.52
CA PHE A 501 -4.09 -7.82 13.90
C PHE A 501 -2.90 -7.37 13.07
N THR A 502 -3.08 -6.36 12.22
CA THR A 502 -2.07 -5.84 11.29
C THR A 502 -1.50 -4.49 11.68
N HIS A 503 -1.93 -3.88 12.80
CA HIS A 503 -1.52 -2.56 13.28
C HIS A 503 -1.94 -1.35 12.41
N PRO A 504 -3.12 -1.31 11.75
CA PRO A 504 -3.47 -0.21 10.87
C PRO A 504 -3.81 1.07 11.66
N ASN A 505 -3.65 2.22 11.01
CA ASN A 505 -4.18 3.49 11.51
C ASN A 505 -5.72 3.45 11.48
N LEU A 506 -6.34 3.37 12.65
CA LEU A 506 -7.78 3.13 12.78
C LEU A 506 -8.66 4.29 12.30
N GLY A 507 -8.12 5.51 12.21
CA GLY A 507 -8.79 6.67 11.64
C GLY A 507 -8.95 6.59 10.12
N LEU A 508 -8.06 5.85 9.44
CA LEU A 508 -8.06 5.72 7.97
C LEU A 508 -8.89 4.54 7.46
N VAL A 509 -9.28 3.61 8.33
CA VAL A 509 -9.94 2.36 7.93
C VAL A 509 -11.44 2.33 8.30
N PRO A 510 -12.28 1.62 7.50
CA PRO A 510 -13.72 1.57 7.77
C PRO A 510 -14.04 0.73 9.03
N PRO A 511 -15.14 1.02 9.76
CA PRO A 511 -15.52 0.32 11.00
C PRO A 511 -15.61 -1.21 10.92
N ARG A 512 -15.90 -1.76 9.74
CA ARG A 512 -15.95 -3.22 9.54
C ARG A 512 -14.57 -3.83 9.58
N LEU A 513 -13.56 -3.12 9.07
CA LEU A 513 -12.17 -3.58 9.11
C LEU A 513 -11.63 -3.48 10.53
N ILE A 514 -11.93 -2.39 11.26
CA ILE A 514 -11.60 -2.27 12.70
C ILE A 514 -12.12 -3.48 13.49
N ALA A 515 -13.38 -3.87 13.26
CA ALA A 515 -13.95 -5.04 13.93
C ALA A 515 -13.25 -6.35 13.56
N LEU A 516 -12.91 -6.54 12.28
CA LEU A 516 -12.18 -7.71 11.81
C LEU A 516 -10.77 -7.80 12.40
N GLU A 517 -10.06 -6.68 12.48
CA GLU A 517 -8.74 -6.57 13.10
C GLU A 517 -8.77 -6.98 14.57
N LEU A 518 -9.75 -6.49 15.32
CA LEU A 518 -9.92 -6.85 16.73
C LEU A 518 -10.32 -8.31 16.92
N ASP A 519 -11.32 -8.79 16.17
CA ASP A 519 -11.80 -10.17 16.25
C ASP A 519 -10.73 -11.19 15.85
N ALA A 520 -9.89 -10.87 14.86
CA ALA A 520 -8.80 -11.76 14.44
C ALA A 520 -7.74 -11.91 15.53
N THR A 521 -7.28 -10.81 16.13
CA THR A 521 -6.34 -10.85 17.26
C THR A 521 -6.95 -11.55 18.46
N GLN A 522 -8.24 -11.32 18.73
CA GLN A 522 -8.97 -11.97 19.81
C GLN A 522 -8.96 -13.50 19.67
N ARG A 523 -9.37 -14.00 18.49
CA ARG A 523 -9.39 -15.44 18.19
C ARG A 523 -8.01 -16.06 18.30
N LEU A 524 -6.98 -15.36 17.82
CA LEU A 524 -5.61 -15.82 17.94
C LEU A 524 -5.16 -15.90 19.41
N LEU A 525 -5.44 -14.88 20.23
CA LEU A 525 -5.13 -14.90 21.65
C LEU A 525 -5.86 -16.03 22.37
N GLU A 526 -7.15 -16.23 22.09
CA GLU A 526 -7.94 -17.35 22.64
C GLU A 526 -7.35 -18.71 22.26
N ALA A 527 -6.95 -18.88 21.00
CA ALA A 527 -6.30 -20.08 20.48
C ALA A 527 -4.94 -20.36 21.14
N LEU A 528 -4.15 -19.32 21.39
CA LEU A 528 -2.79 -19.45 21.95
C LEU A 528 -2.78 -19.63 23.47
N THR A 529 -3.70 -18.96 24.17
CA THR A 529 -3.66 -18.79 25.62
C THR A 529 -4.80 -19.48 26.38
N GLY A 530 -5.89 -19.84 25.69
CA GLY A 530 -7.13 -20.28 26.33
C GLY A 530 -7.87 -19.17 27.10
N ARG A 531 -7.45 -17.91 26.94
CA ARG A 531 -8.06 -16.73 27.57
C ARG A 531 -8.43 -15.68 26.53
N ALA A 532 -9.55 -15.01 26.76
CA ALA A 532 -9.91 -13.80 26.05
C ALA A 532 -9.24 -12.58 26.67
N THR A 533 -9.33 -11.41 26.04
CA THR A 533 -8.97 -10.11 26.66
C THR A 533 -10.07 -9.10 26.40
N VAL A 534 -10.31 -8.23 27.38
CA VAL A 534 -11.21 -7.07 27.23
C VAL A 534 -10.43 -5.77 27.09
N LEU A 535 -9.09 -5.79 27.19
CA LEU A 535 -8.28 -4.59 27.06
C LEU A 535 -7.94 -4.35 25.59
N PHE A 536 -8.05 -3.10 25.16
CA PHE A 536 -7.72 -2.66 23.82
C PHE A 536 -6.98 -1.34 23.87
N ARG A 537 -5.94 -1.19 23.03
CA ARG A 537 -5.32 0.10 22.76
C ARG A 537 -5.32 0.35 21.25
N PRO A 538 -5.83 1.49 20.78
CA PRO A 538 -5.83 1.82 19.35
C PRO A 538 -4.42 2.18 18.86
N PRO A 539 -3.91 1.56 17.78
CA PRO A 539 -2.71 2.01 17.10
C PRO A 539 -2.80 3.49 16.71
N TYR A 540 -1.69 4.24 16.87
CA TYR A 540 -1.53 5.66 16.54
C TYR A 540 -2.42 6.68 17.29
N PHE A 541 -3.35 6.23 18.13
CA PHE A 541 -4.38 7.07 18.76
C PHE A 541 -4.53 6.79 20.26
N GLY A 542 -3.40 6.51 20.92
CA GLY A 542 -3.35 6.06 22.30
C GLY A 542 -3.66 7.11 23.35
N ASP A 543 -3.88 8.38 23.00
CA ASP A 543 -4.11 9.44 23.99
C ASP A 543 -5.42 9.23 24.76
N ALA A 544 -5.39 9.54 26.06
CA ALA A 544 -6.56 9.46 26.94
C ALA A 544 -7.57 10.60 26.73
N GLU A 545 -7.23 11.60 25.91
CA GLU A 545 -8.09 12.69 25.46
C GLU A 545 -8.27 12.62 23.94
N PRO A 546 -9.06 11.68 23.40
CA PRO A 546 -9.33 11.64 21.97
C PRO A 546 -10.09 12.92 21.59
N THR A 547 -9.43 13.84 20.89
CA THR A 547 -10.00 15.14 20.51
C THR A 547 -10.75 15.07 19.19
N THR A 548 -10.63 13.96 18.44
CA THR A 548 -11.23 13.84 17.10
C THR A 548 -12.27 12.73 16.95
N LEU A 549 -13.25 12.96 16.08
CA LEU A 549 -14.26 11.96 15.72
C LEU A 549 -13.67 10.67 15.09
N ASP A 550 -12.49 10.75 14.48
CA ASP A 550 -11.82 9.59 13.89
C ASP A 550 -11.17 8.70 14.96
N GLU A 551 -10.57 9.29 16.01
CA GLU A 551 -10.08 8.58 17.20
C GLU A 551 -11.24 7.90 17.95
N LEU A 552 -12.34 8.63 18.16
CA LEU A 552 -13.54 8.12 18.85
C LEU A 552 -14.22 6.96 18.13
N ARG A 553 -14.09 6.87 16.80
CA ARG A 553 -14.67 5.76 16.01
C ARG A 553 -14.06 4.42 16.40
N ALA A 554 -12.75 4.37 16.66
CA ALA A 554 -12.08 3.16 17.10
C ALA A 554 -12.60 2.72 18.48
N VAL A 555 -12.72 3.69 19.40
CA VAL A 555 -13.29 3.49 20.75
C VAL A 555 -14.74 2.99 20.66
N GLU A 556 -15.56 3.56 19.78
CA GLU A 556 -16.97 3.13 19.59
C GLU A 556 -17.08 1.68 19.12
N VAL A 557 -16.28 1.30 18.12
CA VAL A 557 -16.28 -0.07 17.59
C VAL A 557 -15.78 -1.05 18.65
N ALA A 558 -14.67 -0.74 19.31
CA ALA A 558 -14.08 -1.56 20.35
C ALA A 558 -15.06 -1.76 21.53
N GLN A 559 -15.67 -0.69 22.01
CA GLN A 559 -16.66 -0.74 23.10
C GLN A 559 -17.90 -1.56 22.73
N ARG A 560 -18.37 -1.49 21.48
CA ARG A 560 -19.47 -2.32 20.98
C ARG A 560 -19.12 -3.81 20.94
N LEU A 561 -17.86 -4.14 20.69
CA LEU A 561 -17.35 -5.51 20.72
C LEU A 561 -17.11 -6.00 22.15
N GLY A 562 -17.07 -5.09 23.13
CA GLY A 562 -16.93 -5.40 24.55
C GLY A 562 -15.56 -5.06 25.13
N TYR A 563 -14.70 -4.40 24.35
CA TYR A 563 -13.40 -3.92 24.83
C TYR A 563 -13.53 -2.67 25.70
N VAL A 564 -12.52 -2.48 26.54
CA VAL A 564 -12.22 -1.28 27.29
C VAL A 564 -10.97 -0.67 26.67
N THR A 565 -11.07 0.59 26.26
CA THR A 565 -9.94 1.30 25.66
C THR A 565 -9.03 1.83 26.75
N VAL A 566 -7.73 1.56 26.60
CA VAL A 566 -6.68 2.03 27.50
C VAL A 566 -5.88 3.10 26.78
N GLY A 567 -6.04 4.35 27.21
CA GLY A 567 -5.30 5.49 26.72
C GLY A 567 -3.95 5.67 27.43
N LEU A 568 -3.34 6.85 27.24
CA LEU A 568 -2.09 7.29 27.85
C LEU A 568 -2.01 8.82 27.89
N HIS A 569 -1.22 9.34 28.83
CA HIS A 569 -0.74 10.72 28.90
C HIS A 569 0.80 10.79 28.97
N ILE A 570 1.47 9.63 29.15
CA ILE A 570 2.91 9.55 29.28
C ILE A 570 3.49 8.73 28.11
N ASP A 571 4.17 9.44 27.22
CA ASP A 571 4.91 8.87 26.11
C ASP A 571 6.33 9.44 26.08
N PRO A 572 7.36 8.66 26.45
CA PRO A 572 8.75 9.11 26.42
C PRO A 572 9.37 9.09 25.02
N MET A 573 8.61 8.68 24.00
CA MET A 573 9.07 8.48 22.62
C MET A 573 10.27 7.53 22.55
N ASP A 574 10.18 6.38 23.22
CA ASP A 574 11.30 5.45 23.39
C ASP A 574 11.83 4.82 22.09
N TRP A 575 11.07 4.93 20.99
CA TRP A 575 11.50 4.55 19.64
C TRP A 575 12.45 5.56 18.99
N GLU A 576 12.51 6.82 19.46
CA GLU A 576 13.38 7.84 18.92
C GLU A 576 14.83 7.63 19.37
N ARG A 577 15.76 7.53 18.41
CA ARG A 577 17.18 7.31 18.72
C ARG A 577 17.97 8.58 18.95
N ARG A 578 17.43 9.72 18.52
CA ARG A 578 18.10 11.03 18.57
C ARG A 578 17.11 12.05 19.12
N ASP A 579 17.62 13.00 19.88
CA ASP A 579 16.83 14.15 20.33
C ASP A 579 16.68 15.20 19.21
N ALA A 580 15.96 16.30 19.49
CA ALA A 580 15.71 17.39 18.55
C ALA A 580 17.00 18.08 18.04
N SER A 581 18.13 17.94 18.75
CA SER A 581 19.44 18.46 18.34
C SER A 581 20.25 17.47 17.49
N GLY A 582 19.74 16.24 17.32
CA GLY A 582 20.41 15.16 16.62
C GLY A 582 21.37 14.34 17.48
N ARG A 583 21.47 14.58 18.79
CA ARG A 583 22.32 13.80 19.71
C ARG A 583 21.66 12.44 20.02
N PRO A 584 22.42 11.33 20.09
CA PRO A 584 21.87 10.04 20.51
C PRO A 584 21.24 10.10 21.90
N ARG A 585 20.03 9.56 22.05
CA ARG A 585 19.33 9.49 23.35
C ARG A 585 19.92 8.41 24.24
N THR A 586 19.92 8.68 25.54
CA THR A 586 20.45 7.82 26.62
C THR A 586 19.31 7.30 27.51
N PRO A 587 19.55 6.26 28.33
CA PRO A 587 18.57 5.82 29.33
C PRO A 587 18.09 6.94 30.27
N ASP A 588 18.98 7.86 30.66
CA ASP A 588 18.64 9.02 31.49
C ASP A 588 17.65 9.96 30.80
N ASP A 589 17.81 10.18 29.49
CA ASP A 589 16.89 11.02 28.71
C ASP A 589 15.47 10.41 28.69
N LEU A 590 15.34 9.08 28.67
CA LEU A 590 14.06 8.38 28.70
C LEU A 590 13.42 8.45 30.10
N VAL A 591 14.20 8.16 31.14
CA VAL A 591 13.73 8.23 32.54
C VAL A 591 13.33 9.66 32.89
N GLY A 592 14.12 10.66 32.50
CA GLY A 592 13.81 12.08 32.66
C GLY A 592 12.49 12.46 32.00
N ALA A 593 12.29 12.08 30.74
CA ALA A 593 11.05 12.36 30.02
C ALA A 593 9.80 11.75 30.71
N VAL A 594 9.90 10.54 31.26
CA VAL A 594 8.79 9.94 32.04
C VAL A 594 8.53 10.74 33.33
N LEU A 595 9.58 11.12 34.05
CA LEU A 595 9.46 11.85 35.31
C LEU A 595 8.92 13.27 35.12
N ASP A 596 9.31 13.96 34.05
CA ASP A 596 8.82 15.30 33.73
C ASP A 596 7.32 15.27 33.40
N GLN A 597 6.86 14.23 32.71
CA GLN A 597 5.44 14.03 32.41
C GLN A 597 4.64 13.64 33.66
N LEU A 598 5.21 12.82 34.55
CA LEU A 598 4.62 12.49 35.85
C LEU A 598 4.57 13.67 36.82
N ALA A 599 5.48 14.64 36.69
CA ALA A 599 5.56 15.82 37.55
C ALA A 599 4.51 16.90 37.23
N ARG A 600 3.75 16.74 36.13
CA ARG A 600 2.65 17.66 35.77
C ARG A 600 1.63 17.69 36.91
N THR A 601 1.30 18.90 37.38
CA THR A 601 0.41 19.14 38.53
C THR A 601 -1.07 19.22 38.15
N ASP A 602 -1.38 19.30 36.85
CA ASP A 602 -2.75 19.36 36.33
C ASP A 602 -3.53 18.09 36.74
N PRO A 603 -4.55 18.21 37.63
CA PRO A 603 -5.36 17.07 38.04
C PRO A 603 -6.15 16.44 36.91
N GLU A 604 -6.48 17.18 35.85
CA GLU A 604 -7.24 16.69 34.70
C GLU A 604 -6.36 15.91 33.71
N ARG A 605 -5.05 16.14 33.70
CA ARG A 605 -4.07 15.51 32.80
C ARG A 605 -3.01 14.67 33.51
N ARG A 606 -3.32 14.24 34.73
CA ARG A 606 -2.42 13.39 35.53
C ARG A 606 -2.16 12.08 34.78
N GLY A 607 -0.89 11.85 34.42
CA GLY A 607 -0.45 10.62 33.77
C GLY A 607 -0.16 9.50 34.76
N GLN A 608 -0.62 8.29 34.46
CA GLN A 608 -0.47 7.07 35.26
C GLN A 608 -0.15 5.86 34.37
N VAL A 609 -0.44 5.92 33.07
CA VAL A 609 -0.14 4.88 32.10
C VAL A 609 1.03 5.31 31.24
N VAL A 610 2.17 4.63 31.41
CA VAL A 610 3.39 4.86 30.63
C VAL A 610 3.39 3.92 29.43
N LEU A 611 3.46 4.48 28.23
CA LEU A 611 3.65 3.73 27.00
C LEU A 611 5.15 3.50 26.73
N LEU A 612 5.52 2.24 26.49
CA LEU A 612 6.82 1.80 25.99
C LEU A 612 6.59 0.85 24.81
N HIS A 613 7.61 0.61 24.00
CA HIS A 613 7.49 -0.28 22.84
C HIS A 613 8.35 -1.54 23.00
N ASP A 614 7.76 -2.72 22.79
CA ASP A 614 8.47 -4.01 22.78
C ASP A 614 8.63 -4.62 21.37
N GLY A 615 8.03 -4.00 20.34
CA GLY A 615 8.24 -4.35 18.92
C GLY A 615 8.43 -3.12 18.01
N GLY A 616 8.66 -3.34 16.72
CA GLY A 616 8.69 -2.27 15.70
C GLY A 616 10.08 -1.70 15.38
N GLY A 617 11.15 -2.46 15.66
CA GLY A 617 12.54 -2.07 15.39
C GLY A 617 13.47 -2.39 16.55
N ASP A 618 14.69 -1.86 16.55
CA ASP A 618 15.60 -2.10 17.68
C ASP A 618 15.23 -1.23 18.90
N ARG A 619 14.91 -1.93 20.00
CA ARG A 619 14.43 -1.42 21.31
C ARG A 619 15.49 -1.49 22.42
N SER A 620 16.78 -1.52 22.05
CA SER A 620 17.88 -1.59 23.02
C SER A 620 17.95 -0.42 24.00
N LEU A 621 17.40 0.76 23.64
CA LEU A 621 17.30 1.89 24.56
C LEU A 621 16.28 1.62 25.67
N THR A 622 15.05 1.25 25.31
CA THR A 622 13.96 0.87 26.23
C THR A 622 14.41 -0.22 27.19
N VAL A 623 15.04 -1.28 26.67
CA VAL A 623 15.57 -2.40 27.47
C VAL A 623 16.57 -1.94 28.53
N ARG A 624 17.48 -1.03 28.17
CA ARG A 624 18.50 -0.53 29.09
C ARG A 624 17.95 0.46 30.11
N ALA A 625 16.92 1.23 29.75
CA ALA A 625 16.29 2.22 30.64
C ALA A 625 15.34 1.58 31.67
N LEU A 626 14.73 0.44 31.35
CA LEU A 626 13.67 -0.15 32.16
C LEU A 626 14.08 -0.43 33.63
N PRO A 627 15.23 -1.06 33.95
CA PRO A 627 15.64 -1.28 35.34
C PRO A 627 15.82 0.02 36.13
N GLN A 628 16.39 1.04 35.48
CA GLN A 628 16.61 2.35 36.07
C GLN A 628 15.30 3.10 36.31
N LEU A 629 14.36 3.03 35.35
CA LEU A 629 13.04 3.62 35.46
C LEU A 629 12.29 3.05 36.66
N ILE A 630 12.22 1.72 36.78
CA ILE A 630 11.54 1.02 37.88
C ILE A 630 12.12 1.44 39.23
N ALA A 631 13.44 1.37 39.39
CA ALA A 631 14.11 1.74 40.64
C ALA A 631 13.89 3.21 41.00
N THR A 632 13.80 4.09 40.00
CA THR A 632 13.58 5.53 40.23
C THR A 632 12.13 5.83 40.60
N LEU A 633 11.16 5.20 39.95
CA LEU A 633 9.74 5.31 40.29
C LEU A 633 9.47 4.83 41.72
N GLN A 634 10.01 3.67 42.10
CA GLN A 634 9.87 3.13 43.45
C GLN A 634 10.53 4.03 44.51
N ARG A 635 11.74 4.56 44.25
CA ARG A 635 12.41 5.51 45.15
C ARG A 635 11.64 6.82 45.34
N ARG A 636 10.90 7.27 44.32
CA ARG A 636 10.03 8.45 44.40
C ARG A 636 8.64 8.16 44.96
N GLY A 637 8.40 6.94 45.45
CA GLY A 637 7.15 6.56 46.11
C GLY A 637 6.01 6.14 45.19
N TYR A 638 6.26 5.98 43.88
CA TYR A 638 5.25 5.47 42.95
C TYR A 638 5.04 3.96 43.13
N ARG A 639 3.77 3.54 43.11
CA ARG A 639 3.37 2.13 43.15
C ARG A 639 3.14 1.60 41.74
N LEU A 640 3.91 0.60 41.33
CA LEU A 640 3.71 -0.08 40.05
C LEU A 640 2.51 -1.03 40.12
N VAL A 641 1.56 -0.87 39.21
CA VAL A 641 0.28 -1.59 39.19
C VAL A 641 -0.09 -2.06 37.78
N PRO A 642 -0.90 -3.12 37.65
CA PRO A 642 -1.47 -3.48 36.36
C PRO A 642 -2.57 -2.46 35.95
N VAL A 643 -2.85 -2.32 34.66
CA VAL A 643 -4.01 -1.56 34.16
C VAL A 643 -5.32 -2.06 34.78
N SER A 644 -5.48 -3.37 35.03
CA SER A 644 -6.67 -3.88 35.72
C SER A 644 -6.85 -3.29 37.13
N ALA A 645 -5.77 -3.03 37.87
CA ALA A 645 -5.84 -2.45 39.20
C ALA A 645 -6.25 -0.97 39.16
N LEU A 646 -5.83 -0.21 38.15
CA LEU A 646 -6.35 1.15 37.91
C LEU A 646 -7.87 1.15 37.70
N MET A 647 -8.43 0.03 37.22
CA MET A 647 -9.88 -0.14 37.06
C MET A 647 -10.57 -0.77 38.28
N GLY A 648 -9.84 -1.12 39.35
CA GLY A 648 -10.36 -1.90 40.46
C GLY A 648 -10.77 -3.34 40.10
N LEU A 649 -10.17 -3.91 39.04
CA LEU A 649 -10.43 -5.26 38.53
C LEU A 649 -9.25 -6.21 38.81
N ARG A 650 -9.54 -7.50 38.85
CA ARG A 650 -8.53 -8.57 38.90
C ARG A 650 -8.08 -8.98 37.49
N PRO A 651 -6.85 -9.51 37.32
CA PRO A 651 -6.37 -10.03 36.03
C PRO A 651 -7.31 -11.03 35.36
N ASP A 652 -7.93 -11.94 36.12
CA ASP A 652 -8.89 -12.92 35.57
C ASP A 652 -10.21 -12.29 35.08
N GLN A 653 -10.54 -11.08 35.52
CA GLN A 653 -11.71 -10.33 35.04
C GLN A 653 -11.43 -9.68 33.69
N VAL A 654 -10.22 -9.16 33.49
CA VAL A 654 -9.82 -8.56 32.20
C VAL A 654 -9.35 -9.59 31.17
N MET A 655 -8.90 -10.77 31.62
CA MET A 655 -8.52 -11.91 30.77
C MET A 655 -9.28 -13.20 31.12
N PRO A 656 -10.60 -13.28 30.88
CA PRO A 656 -11.41 -14.43 31.27
C PRO A 656 -11.07 -15.69 30.48
N ARG A 657 -11.23 -16.87 31.09
CA ARG A 657 -11.06 -18.17 30.42
C ARG A 657 -12.16 -18.40 29.38
N VAL A 658 -11.81 -18.97 28.24
CA VAL A 658 -12.74 -19.32 27.15
C VAL A 658 -13.66 -20.48 27.59
N ARG A 659 -14.98 -20.37 27.39
CA ARG A 659 -15.98 -21.40 27.77
C ARG A 659 -15.97 -22.61 26.79
N GLU A 660 -16.38 -23.79 27.27
CA GLU A 660 -16.20 -25.08 26.57
C GLU A 660 -16.66 -25.17 25.09
N PRO A 661 -17.80 -24.61 24.63
CA PRO A 661 -18.18 -24.66 23.21
C PRO A 661 -17.23 -23.90 22.27
N ASN A 662 -16.49 -22.91 22.79
CA ASN A 662 -15.54 -22.12 22.02
C ASN A 662 -14.17 -22.82 21.89
N THR A 663 -13.94 -23.95 22.57
CA THR A 663 -12.66 -24.66 22.50
C THR A 663 -12.44 -25.41 21.17
N LEU A 664 -13.50 -25.94 20.53
CA LEU A 664 -13.39 -26.54 19.19
C LEU A 664 -13.05 -25.48 18.14
N TYR A 665 -13.76 -24.34 18.17
CA TYR A 665 -13.46 -23.20 17.29
C TYR A 665 -12.07 -22.65 17.53
N ALA A 666 -11.64 -22.50 18.80
CA ALA A 666 -10.28 -22.07 19.12
C ALA A 666 -9.21 -23.06 18.61
N ARG A 667 -9.47 -24.38 18.61
CA ARG A 667 -8.57 -25.39 18.03
C ARG A 667 -8.53 -25.33 16.50
N LEU A 668 -9.67 -25.12 15.84
CA LEU A 668 -9.74 -24.94 14.39
C LEU A 668 -9.05 -23.64 13.96
N ASP A 669 -9.26 -22.56 14.71
CA ASP A 669 -8.58 -21.28 14.50
C ASP A 669 -7.06 -21.44 14.73
N ALA A 670 -6.64 -22.15 15.79
CA ALA A 670 -5.22 -22.47 16.03
C ALA A 670 -4.59 -23.24 14.85
N LEU A 671 -5.30 -24.24 14.32
CA LEU A 671 -4.84 -24.99 13.14
C LEU A 671 -4.77 -24.09 11.90
N ALA A 672 -5.76 -23.23 11.70
CA ALA A 672 -5.78 -22.30 10.57
C ALA A 672 -4.57 -21.34 10.63
N PHE A 673 -4.35 -20.65 11.75
CA PHE A 673 -3.20 -19.76 11.92
C PHE A 673 -1.86 -20.50 11.83
N ALA A 674 -1.77 -21.73 12.36
CA ALA A 674 -0.56 -22.55 12.21
C ALA A 674 -0.28 -22.90 10.74
N LEU A 675 -1.30 -23.26 9.96
CA LEU A 675 -1.16 -23.54 8.53
C LEU A 675 -0.78 -22.29 7.73
N LEU A 676 -1.33 -21.13 8.09
CA LEU A 676 -0.98 -19.85 7.47
C LEU A 676 0.48 -19.48 7.72
N GLY A 677 0.93 -19.52 8.98
CA GLY A 677 2.31 -19.26 9.36
C GLY A 677 3.30 -20.23 8.70
N PHE A 678 3.01 -21.55 8.70
CA PHE A 678 3.82 -22.55 8.01
C PHE A 678 3.86 -22.31 6.50
N GLY A 679 2.71 -22.03 5.88
CA GLY A 679 2.59 -21.76 4.46
C GLY A 679 3.46 -20.57 4.03
N HIS A 680 3.44 -19.48 4.79
CA HIS A 680 4.29 -18.31 4.52
C HIS A 680 5.78 -18.63 4.62
N GLY A 681 6.20 -19.30 5.70
CA GLY A 681 7.61 -19.71 5.89
C GLY A 681 8.10 -20.67 4.80
N ALA A 682 7.29 -21.67 4.45
CA ALA A 682 7.59 -22.62 3.39
C ALA A 682 7.72 -21.95 2.02
N LEU A 683 6.80 -21.04 1.66
CA LEU A 683 6.87 -20.28 0.42
C LEU A 683 8.13 -19.40 0.35
N ARG A 684 8.51 -18.75 1.46
CA ARG A 684 9.74 -17.95 1.54
C ARG A 684 10.99 -18.81 1.36
N LEU A 685 11.05 -20.00 1.98
CA LEU A 685 12.16 -20.94 1.81
C LEU A 685 12.24 -21.49 0.38
N LEU A 686 11.10 -21.85 -0.22
CA LEU A 686 11.02 -22.26 -1.62
C LEU A 686 11.51 -21.15 -2.55
N PHE A 687 11.14 -19.90 -2.29
CA PHE A 687 11.60 -18.74 -3.05
C PHE A 687 13.12 -18.57 -2.96
N LEU A 688 13.67 -18.50 -1.75
CA LEU A 688 15.11 -18.32 -1.53
C LEU A 688 15.93 -19.50 -2.07
N GLY A 689 15.45 -20.73 -1.86
CA GLY A 689 16.07 -21.94 -2.38
C GLY A 689 16.03 -21.98 -3.91
N GLY A 690 14.90 -21.64 -4.52
CA GLY A 690 14.77 -21.54 -5.98
C GLY A 690 15.68 -20.47 -6.57
N LEU A 691 15.78 -19.31 -5.92
CA LEU A 691 16.69 -18.25 -6.32
C LEU A 691 18.16 -18.70 -6.26
N ALA A 692 18.59 -19.25 -5.12
CA ALA A 692 19.96 -19.75 -4.94
C ALA A 692 20.30 -20.86 -5.96
N LEU A 693 19.37 -21.80 -6.18
CA LEU A 693 19.53 -22.87 -7.16
C LEU A 693 19.65 -22.33 -8.60
N GLY A 694 18.83 -21.34 -8.95
CA GLY A 694 18.88 -20.68 -10.25
C GLY A 694 20.21 -19.97 -10.50
N ILE A 695 20.70 -19.21 -9.51
CA ILE A 695 22.00 -18.51 -9.57
C ILE A 695 23.15 -19.51 -9.69
N GLY A 696 23.15 -20.55 -8.84
CA GLY A 696 24.15 -21.61 -8.88
C GLY A 696 24.19 -22.32 -10.23
N ARG A 697 23.03 -22.67 -10.79
CA ARG A 697 22.92 -23.29 -12.12
C ARG A 697 23.56 -22.41 -13.19
N VAL A 698 23.21 -21.13 -13.24
CA VAL A 698 23.74 -20.17 -14.23
C VAL A 698 25.25 -20.06 -14.12
N GLY A 699 25.79 -19.95 -12.90
CA GLY A 699 27.23 -19.88 -12.67
C GLY A 699 27.97 -21.13 -13.17
N VAL A 700 27.47 -22.32 -12.82
CA VAL A 700 28.07 -23.61 -13.23
C VAL A 700 28.00 -23.82 -14.74
N LEU A 701 26.82 -23.61 -15.36
CA LEU A 701 26.66 -23.76 -16.81
C LEU A 701 27.52 -22.75 -17.57
N GLY A 702 27.56 -21.50 -17.12
CA GLY A 702 28.37 -20.44 -17.71
C GLY A 702 29.87 -20.76 -17.70
N ALA A 703 30.38 -21.29 -16.58
CA ALA A 703 31.78 -21.70 -16.43
C ALA A 703 32.12 -22.91 -17.33
N LEU A 704 31.31 -23.97 -17.31
CA LEU A 704 31.53 -25.16 -18.14
C LEU A 704 31.44 -24.85 -19.63
N ALA A 705 30.49 -23.99 -20.04
CA ALA A 705 30.37 -23.56 -21.43
C ALA A 705 31.57 -22.72 -21.90
N ALA A 706 32.19 -21.93 -21.01
CA ALA A 706 33.42 -21.19 -21.32
C ALA A 706 34.61 -22.14 -21.53
N VAL A 707 34.74 -23.17 -20.69
CA VAL A 707 35.74 -24.24 -20.85
C VAL A 707 35.54 -24.98 -22.16
N HIS A 708 34.29 -25.28 -22.53
CA HIS A 708 33.96 -25.89 -23.83
C HIS A 708 34.47 -25.08 -25.00
N ARG A 709 34.18 -23.77 -25.04
CA ARG A 709 34.64 -22.90 -26.13
C ARG A 709 36.17 -22.87 -26.26
N ARG A 710 36.90 -22.88 -25.14
CA ARG A 710 38.37 -22.90 -25.14
C ARG A 710 38.93 -24.22 -25.67
N ARG A 711 38.34 -25.36 -25.27
CA ARG A 711 38.78 -26.70 -25.71
C ARG A 711 38.37 -27.02 -27.15
N ALA A 712 37.17 -26.60 -27.57
CA ALA A 712 36.70 -26.79 -28.95
C ALA A 712 37.64 -26.14 -29.98
N ARG A 713 38.21 -24.97 -29.66
CA ARG A 713 39.25 -24.31 -30.49
C ARG A 713 40.55 -25.11 -30.63
N ARG A 714 40.83 -26.02 -29.69
CA ARG A 714 42.05 -26.84 -29.65
C ARG A 714 41.84 -28.27 -30.18
N ALA A 715 40.61 -28.68 -30.48
CA ALA A 715 40.34 -30.02 -31.00
C ALA A 715 40.90 -30.16 -32.42
N GLY A 716 41.65 -31.22 -32.72
CA GLY A 716 42.20 -31.48 -34.06
C GLY A 716 41.13 -31.85 -35.10
N ALA A 717 41.53 -31.99 -36.36
CA ALA A 717 40.75 -32.66 -37.39
C ALA A 717 40.96 -34.19 -37.29
N PRO A 718 40.00 -35.03 -37.70
CA PRO A 718 40.25 -36.47 -37.80
C PRO A 718 41.35 -36.77 -38.83
N ALA A 719 42.13 -37.83 -38.61
CA ALA A 719 43.20 -38.25 -39.51
C ALA A 719 42.68 -38.65 -40.90
N ALA A 720 41.46 -39.18 -40.98
CA ALA A 720 40.71 -39.44 -42.20
C ALA A 720 39.24 -39.04 -42.01
N TRP A 721 38.62 -38.47 -43.05
CA TRP A 721 37.20 -38.11 -43.03
C TRP A 721 36.36 -39.35 -43.38
N PRO A 722 35.55 -39.90 -42.45
CA PRO A 722 34.76 -41.10 -42.71
C PRO A 722 33.60 -40.83 -43.68
N GLU A 723 33.11 -41.87 -44.35
CA GLU A 723 31.87 -41.78 -45.12
C GLU A 723 30.68 -41.41 -44.22
N VAL A 724 29.81 -40.57 -44.76
CA VAL A 724 28.61 -40.07 -44.06
C VAL A 724 27.36 -40.43 -44.87
N ALA A 725 26.33 -40.91 -44.20
CA ALA A 725 24.98 -40.98 -44.76
C ALA A 725 24.05 -40.02 -44.04
N VAL A 726 23.45 -39.10 -44.79
CA VAL A 726 22.47 -38.12 -44.28
C VAL A 726 21.08 -38.65 -44.55
N VAL A 727 20.36 -39.03 -43.50
CA VAL A 727 18.99 -39.54 -43.57
C VAL A 727 18.00 -38.39 -43.40
N VAL A 728 17.13 -38.21 -44.39
CA VAL A 728 16.12 -37.14 -44.46
C VAL A 728 14.73 -37.77 -44.46
N PRO A 729 14.06 -37.91 -43.29
CA PRO A 729 12.67 -38.37 -43.24
C PRO A 729 11.75 -37.26 -43.76
N ALA A 730 10.86 -37.61 -44.68
CA ALA A 730 9.92 -36.67 -45.31
C ALA A 730 8.49 -37.24 -45.29
N HIS A 731 7.53 -36.43 -44.85
CA HIS A 731 6.10 -36.74 -44.95
C HIS A 731 5.33 -35.45 -45.21
N ASN A 732 4.81 -35.28 -46.41
CA ASN A 732 4.12 -34.08 -46.86
C ASN A 732 4.98 -32.80 -46.73
N GLU A 733 6.14 -32.80 -47.38
CA GLU A 733 7.18 -31.76 -47.35
C GLU A 733 7.51 -31.20 -48.75
N ALA A 734 6.60 -31.31 -49.73
CA ALA A 734 6.84 -30.94 -51.13
C ALA A 734 7.29 -29.47 -51.31
N ARG A 735 6.88 -28.58 -50.39
CA ARG A 735 7.20 -27.14 -50.43
C ARG A 735 8.65 -26.82 -50.02
N VAL A 736 9.32 -27.69 -49.28
CA VAL A 736 10.62 -27.39 -48.65
C VAL A 736 11.73 -28.37 -49.03
N ILE A 737 11.38 -29.62 -49.38
CA ILE A 737 12.35 -30.71 -49.57
C ILE A 737 13.39 -30.40 -50.64
N GLU A 738 13.01 -29.81 -51.78
CA GLU A 738 13.95 -29.50 -52.86
C GLU A 738 15.06 -28.56 -52.39
N ARG A 739 14.67 -27.48 -51.69
CA ARG A 739 15.62 -26.49 -51.19
C ARG A 739 16.55 -27.09 -50.14
N THR A 740 16.02 -27.91 -49.24
CA THR A 740 16.79 -28.63 -48.22
C THR A 740 17.87 -29.52 -48.86
N LEU A 741 17.50 -30.32 -49.87
CA LEU A 741 18.42 -31.21 -50.57
C LEU A 741 19.48 -30.42 -51.36
N ARG A 742 19.11 -29.33 -52.05
CA ARG A 742 20.08 -28.45 -52.73
C ARG A 742 21.10 -27.85 -51.75
N CYS A 743 20.65 -27.35 -50.59
CA CYS A 743 21.55 -26.85 -49.55
C CYS A 743 22.47 -27.96 -49.00
N LEU A 744 21.95 -29.16 -48.79
CA LEU A 744 22.74 -30.28 -48.31
C LEU A 744 23.83 -30.71 -49.32
N LEU A 745 23.50 -30.75 -50.62
CA LEU A 745 24.45 -31.11 -51.68
C LEU A 745 25.58 -30.09 -51.86
N ALA A 746 25.38 -28.84 -51.41
CA ALA A 746 26.38 -27.78 -51.37
C ALA A 746 27.32 -27.87 -50.13
N SER A 747 27.22 -28.92 -49.33
CA SER A 747 28.11 -29.13 -48.17
C SER A 747 29.56 -29.37 -48.58
N ASP A 748 30.50 -28.73 -47.90
CA ASP A 748 31.94 -28.96 -48.00
C ASP A 748 32.33 -30.21 -47.19
N TYR A 749 32.08 -31.38 -47.77
CA TYR A 749 32.46 -32.67 -47.20
C TYR A 749 32.87 -33.67 -48.29
N PRO A 750 34.00 -34.41 -48.12
CA PRO A 750 34.61 -35.17 -49.21
C PRO A 750 33.80 -36.40 -49.68
N ALA A 751 33.11 -37.11 -48.79
CA ALA A 751 32.36 -38.32 -49.15
C ALA A 751 31.07 -38.47 -48.33
N PHE A 752 29.91 -38.16 -48.93
CA PHE A 752 28.62 -38.37 -48.29
C PHE A 752 27.51 -38.77 -49.28
N ALA A 753 26.54 -39.52 -48.78
CA ALA A 753 25.30 -39.86 -49.47
C ALA A 753 24.08 -39.30 -48.71
N VAL A 754 23.00 -39.04 -49.44
CA VAL A 754 21.73 -38.51 -48.92
C VAL A 754 20.65 -39.57 -49.16
N ILE A 755 19.99 -40.00 -48.09
CA ILE A 755 18.94 -41.01 -48.12
C ILE A 755 17.64 -40.32 -47.71
N VAL A 756 16.81 -40.02 -48.69
CA VAL A 756 15.49 -39.43 -48.47
C VAL A 756 14.51 -40.57 -48.25
N VAL A 757 13.80 -40.56 -47.13
CA VAL A 757 12.77 -41.56 -46.82
C VAL A 757 11.41 -40.89 -46.85
N ASP A 758 10.66 -41.11 -47.92
CA ASP A 758 9.28 -40.66 -48.06
C ASP A 758 8.34 -41.62 -47.32
N ASP A 759 7.78 -41.13 -46.22
CA ASP A 759 6.92 -41.88 -45.29
C ASP A 759 5.43 -41.76 -45.71
N GLY A 760 5.14 -42.10 -46.97
CA GLY A 760 3.79 -42.12 -47.52
C GLY A 760 3.19 -40.72 -47.71
N SER A 761 3.92 -39.79 -48.33
CA SER A 761 3.42 -38.46 -48.63
C SER A 761 2.29 -38.47 -49.66
N THR A 762 1.34 -37.55 -49.49
CA THR A 762 0.17 -37.35 -50.36
C THR A 762 0.21 -36.03 -51.15
N ASP A 763 1.25 -35.21 -50.93
CA ASP A 763 1.39 -33.86 -51.50
C ASP A 763 2.39 -33.76 -52.67
N GLY A 764 2.86 -34.91 -53.19
CA GLY A 764 3.85 -34.97 -54.26
C GLY A 764 5.32 -34.86 -53.81
N THR A 765 5.62 -34.97 -52.51
CA THR A 765 7.01 -34.91 -51.99
C THR A 765 7.98 -35.83 -52.73
N ALA A 766 7.63 -37.10 -52.94
CA ALA A 766 8.46 -38.05 -53.66
C ALA A 766 8.70 -37.63 -55.12
N ASP A 767 7.69 -37.09 -55.79
CA ASP A 767 7.78 -36.66 -57.18
C ASP A 767 8.72 -35.47 -57.34
N VAL A 768 8.71 -34.54 -56.38
CA VAL A 768 9.67 -33.42 -56.32
C VAL A 768 11.10 -33.96 -56.24
N VAL A 769 11.36 -34.94 -55.37
CA VAL A 769 12.70 -35.54 -55.21
C VAL A 769 13.14 -36.26 -56.48
N ARG A 770 12.27 -37.11 -57.07
CA ARG A 770 12.60 -37.82 -58.31
C ARG A 770 12.90 -36.85 -59.44
N ARG A 771 12.06 -35.83 -59.63
CA ARG A 771 12.21 -34.87 -60.72
C ARG A 771 13.47 -34.00 -60.57
N ALA A 772 13.75 -33.50 -59.37
CA ALA A 772 14.83 -32.54 -59.15
C ALA A 772 16.23 -33.20 -59.03
N PHE A 773 16.31 -34.49 -58.67
CA PHE A 773 17.58 -35.16 -58.34
C PHE A 773 17.82 -36.50 -59.06
N ALA A 774 17.09 -36.82 -60.13
CA ALA A 774 17.26 -38.07 -60.89
C ALA A 774 18.70 -38.35 -61.35
N GLY A 775 19.49 -37.29 -61.64
CA GLY A 775 20.88 -37.40 -62.09
C GLY A 775 21.94 -37.20 -61.00
N GLU A 776 21.55 -37.05 -59.73
CA GLU A 776 22.50 -36.83 -58.63
C GLU A 776 22.78 -38.17 -57.92
N PRO A 777 23.95 -38.81 -58.13
CA PRO A 777 24.25 -40.14 -57.60
C PRO A 777 24.35 -40.18 -56.07
N ARG A 778 24.54 -39.02 -55.41
CA ARG A 778 24.54 -38.94 -53.95
C ARG A 778 23.14 -39.04 -53.35
N VAL A 779 22.05 -38.82 -54.10
CA VAL A 779 20.68 -38.81 -53.56
C VAL A 779 19.96 -40.13 -53.87
N ARG A 780 19.52 -40.81 -52.82
CA ARG A 780 18.71 -42.04 -52.89
C ARG A 780 17.35 -41.81 -52.24
N LEU A 781 16.28 -42.03 -53.00
CA LEU A 781 14.91 -42.00 -52.50
C LEU A 781 14.45 -43.40 -52.09
N LEU A 782 13.97 -43.54 -50.87
CA LEU A 782 13.27 -44.71 -50.34
C LEU A 782 11.83 -44.32 -50.05
N GLN A 783 10.89 -45.23 -50.27
CA GLN A 783 9.47 -45.00 -49.99
C GLN A 783 8.92 -46.09 -49.09
N GLN A 784 8.03 -45.71 -48.18
CA GLN A 784 7.32 -46.63 -47.30
C GLN A 784 5.89 -46.12 -47.03
N PRO A 785 4.96 -47.00 -46.59
CA PRO A 785 3.69 -46.54 -46.02
C PRO A 785 3.92 -45.67 -44.78
N ASN A 786 3.03 -44.70 -44.53
CA ASN A 786 3.14 -43.79 -43.38
C ASN A 786 3.16 -44.56 -42.05
N ARG A 787 4.34 -44.63 -41.44
CA ARG A 787 4.62 -45.29 -40.16
C ARG A 787 5.22 -44.34 -39.13
N GLY A 788 5.35 -43.06 -39.47
CA GLY A 788 5.90 -42.01 -38.63
C GLY A 788 7.41 -41.85 -38.78
N LYS A 789 7.88 -40.69 -38.30
CA LYS A 789 9.28 -40.24 -38.41
C LYS A 789 10.30 -41.26 -37.88
N ALA A 790 10.05 -41.89 -36.73
CA ALA A 790 10.98 -42.86 -36.15
C ALA A 790 11.20 -44.08 -37.08
N ALA A 791 10.12 -44.61 -37.67
CA ALA A 791 10.20 -45.72 -38.63
C ALA A 791 10.91 -45.31 -39.93
N ALA A 792 10.66 -44.08 -40.42
CA ALA A 792 11.35 -43.54 -41.59
C ALA A 792 12.86 -43.38 -41.34
N LEU A 793 13.25 -42.86 -40.18
CA LEU A 793 14.65 -42.79 -39.76
C LEU A 793 15.27 -44.19 -39.67
N GLU A 794 14.55 -45.16 -39.09
CA GLU A 794 14.98 -46.56 -38.98
C GLU A 794 15.28 -47.20 -40.35
N HIS A 795 14.37 -47.04 -41.31
CA HIS A 795 14.55 -47.51 -42.68
C HIS A 795 15.77 -46.86 -43.34
N GLY A 796 15.93 -45.55 -43.19
CA GLY A 796 17.01 -44.80 -43.81
C GLY A 796 18.41 -45.19 -43.31
N TRP A 797 18.61 -45.31 -41.99
CA TRP A 797 19.94 -45.65 -41.46
C TRP A 797 20.32 -47.11 -41.70
N ARG A 798 19.35 -48.02 -41.79
CA ARG A 798 19.61 -49.42 -42.16
C ARG A 798 19.98 -49.59 -43.62
N ALA A 799 19.58 -48.67 -44.49
CA ALA A 799 19.84 -48.74 -45.93
C ALA A 799 21.27 -48.32 -46.35
N THR A 800 22.17 -48.06 -45.39
CA THR A 800 23.55 -47.60 -45.62
C THR A 800 24.52 -48.36 -44.74
N ALA A 801 25.78 -48.48 -45.19
CA ALA A 801 26.91 -49.00 -44.41
C ALA A 801 27.83 -47.89 -43.88
N ALA A 802 27.50 -46.62 -44.10
CA ALA A 802 28.35 -45.49 -43.71
C ALA A 802 28.66 -45.52 -42.20
N PRO A 803 29.92 -45.32 -41.78
CA PRO A 803 30.31 -45.34 -40.36
C PRO A 803 29.63 -44.27 -39.52
N ILE A 804 29.26 -43.13 -40.13
CA ILE A 804 28.55 -42.02 -39.48
C ILE A 804 27.20 -41.80 -40.17
N VAL A 805 26.13 -41.78 -39.38
CA VAL A 805 24.78 -41.47 -39.82
C VAL A 805 24.40 -40.10 -39.28
N VAL A 806 24.01 -39.19 -40.17
CA VAL A 806 23.51 -37.86 -39.85
C VAL A 806 22.01 -37.84 -40.08
N THR A 807 21.24 -37.21 -39.19
CA THR A 807 19.81 -36.96 -39.42
C THR A 807 19.59 -35.48 -39.73
N LEU A 808 18.68 -35.23 -40.67
CA LEU A 808 18.27 -33.90 -41.09
C LEU A 808 16.77 -33.86 -41.33
N ASP A 809 16.06 -32.92 -40.72
CA ASP A 809 14.65 -32.71 -41.00
C ASP A 809 14.47 -32.11 -42.41
N ALA A 810 13.42 -32.51 -43.13
CA ALA A 810 13.15 -32.09 -44.50
C ALA A 810 12.96 -30.57 -44.71
N ASP A 811 12.80 -29.80 -43.64
CA ASP A 811 12.62 -28.34 -43.63
C ASP A 811 13.85 -27.55 -43.14
N THR A 812 14.98 -28.24 -42.92
CA THR A 812 16.15 -27.68 -42.26
C THR A 812 17.31 -27.48 -43.24
N LEU A 813 17.96 -26.32 -43.20
CA LEU A 813 19.02 -25.94 -44.13
C LEU A 813 20.39 -25.96 -43.44
N PHE A 814 21.31 -26.80 -43.93
CA PHE A 814 22.70 -26.83 -43.46
C PHE A 814 23.53 -25.71 -44.09
N GLU A 815 24.42 -25.11 -43.30
CA GLU A 815 25.53 -24.31 -43.84
C GLU A 815 26.57 -25.23 -44.50
N PRO A 816 27.36 -24.74 -45.49
CA PRO A 816 28.33 -25.58 -46.20
C PRO A 816 29.30 -26.35 -45.28
N GLY A 817 29.72 -25.75 -44.16
CA GLY A 817 30.64 -26.39 -43.20
C GLY A 817 29.98 -27.34 -42.18
N THR A 818 28.66 -27.53 -42.22
CA THR A 818 27.91 -28.20 -41.14
C THR A 818 28.27 -29.68 -41.00
N LEU A 819 28.32 -30.43 -42.11
CA LEU A 819 28.69 -31.85 -42.09
C LEU A 819 30.11 -32.03 -41.54
N ARG A 820 31.06 -31.23 -42.02
CA ARG A 820 32.45 -31.24 -41.53
C ARG A 820 32.52 -30.99 -40.02
N ALA A 821 31.75 -30.02 -39.51
CA ALA A 821 31.70 -29.71 -38.09
C ALA A 821 30.98 -30.76 -37.23
N LEU A 822 29.99 -31.48 -37.78
CA LEU A 822 29.34 -32.62 -37.12
C LEU A 822 30.26 -33.83 -37.01
N VAL A 823 31.07 -34.07 -38.05
CA VAL A 823 31.92 -35.27 -38.09
C VAL A 823 33.20 -35.11 -37.28
N ARG A 824 33.76 -33.89 -37.21
CA ARG A 824 35.04 -33.62 -36.53
C ARG A 824 35.18 -34.24 -35.13
N PRO A 825 34.18 -34.21 -34.22
CA PRO A 825 34.29 -34.79 -32.89
C PRO A 825 34.45 -36.32 -32.87
N PHE A 826 34.07 -37.04 -33.94
CA PHE A 826 34.27 -38.49 -34.04
C PHE A 826 35.73 -38.92 -34.20
N ALA A 827 36.66 -37.95 -34.28
CA ALA A 827 38.09 -38.23 -34.10
C ALA A 827 38.40 -38.89 -32.74
N ASP A 828 37.59 -38.64 -31.69
CA ASP A 828 37.62 -39.42 -30.44
C ASP A 828 36.73 -40.66 -30.62
N PRO A 829 37.29 -41.89 -30.57
CA PRO A 829 36.51 -43.12 -30.73
C PRO A 829 35.40 -43.30 -29.68
N ARG A 830 35.54 -42.66 -28.52
CA ARG A 830 34.54 -42.71 -27.43
C ARG A 830 33.30 -41.88 -27.73
N VAL A 831 33.34 -40.99 -28.74
CA VAL A 831 32.17 -40.20 -29.15
C VAL A 831 31.23 -41.09 -29.94
N GLY A 832 30.02 -41.29 -29.38
CA GLY A 832 28.95 -42.05 -30.01
C GLY A 832 27.95 -41.17 -30.76
N ALA A 833 27.76 -39.93 -30.32
CA ALA A 833 26.86 -38.99 -30.98
C ALA A 833 27.27 -37.52 -30.79
N VAL A 834 26.88 -36.69 -31.75
CA VAL A 834 27.19 -35.25 -31.81
C VAL A 834 25.91 -34.47 -32.09
N ALA A 835 25.57 -33.55 -31.18
CA ALA A 835 24.52 -32.56 -31.36
C ALA A 835 25.05 -31.34 -32.13
N GLY A 836 24.36 -30.91 -33.18
CA GLY A 836 24.60 -29.64 -33.84
C GLY A 836 23.82 -28.47 -33.25
N ASN A 837 24.10 -27.29 -33.80
CA ASN A 837 23.55 -26.00 -33.41
C ASN A 837 22.35 -25.64 -34.30
N ALA A 838 21.15 -26.06 -33.89
CA ALA A 838 19.92 -25.64 -34.53
C ALA A 838 19.65 -24.15 -34.27
N LYS A 839 19.35 -23.39 -35.33
CA LYS A 839 19.01 -21.97 -35.31
C LYS A 839 17.68 -21.72 -36.01
N VAL A 840 16.93 -20.72 -35.56
CA VAL A 840 15.66 -20.32 -36.20
C VAL A 840 15.94 -19.47 -37.43
N GLY A 841 15.41 -19.84 -38.60
CA GLY A 841 15.59 -19.10 -39.85
C GLY A 841 14.45 -18.14 -40.23
N ASN A 842 13.23 -18.32 -39.72
CA ASN A 842 12.05 -17.50 -40.07
C ASN A 842 11.72 -16.41 -39.02
N ARG A 843 12.65 -15.49 -38.78
CA ARG A 843 12.55 -14.49 -37.67
C ARG A 843 11.68 -13.27 -37.96
N THR A 844 10.71 -13.40 -38.85
CA THR A 844 9.81 -12.32 -39.28
C THR A 844 8.82 -11.93 -38.17
N ARG A 845 8.38 -12.91 -37.36
CA ARG A 845 7.41 -12.73 -36.26
C ARG A 845 8.07 -12.75 -34.88
N VAL A 846 7.43 -12.10 -33.90
CA VAL A 846 7.94 -11.98 -32.52
C VAL A 846 8.14 -13.35 -31.84
N LEU A 847 7.23 -14.30 -32.06
CA LEU A 847 7.33 -15.66 -31.49
C LEU A 847 8.59 -16.40 -31.96
N ALA A 848 8.89 -16.34 -33.26
CA ALA A 848 10.10 -16.93 -33.83
C ALA A 848 11.38 -16.27 -33.28
N ARG A 849 11.35 -14.95 -33.04
CA ARG A 849 12.45 -14.22 -32.37
C ARG A 849 12.64 -14.67 -30.92
N TRP A 850 11.55 -14.86 -30.17
CA TRP A 850 11.61 -15.37 -28.79
C TRP A 850 12.16 -16.80 -28.70
N GLN A 851 11.78 -17.66 -29.64
CA GLN A 851 12.34 -19.00 -29.74
C GLN A 851 13.83 -18.98 -30.11
N ALA A 852 14.27 -18.05 -30.99
CA ALA A 852 15.69 -17.86 -31.28
C ALA A 852 16.49 -17.46 -30.03
N ILE A 853 15.94 -16.56 -29.19
CA ILE A 853 16.55 -16.19 -27.91
C ILE A 853 16.68 -17.41 -26.99
N GLU A 854 15.64 -18.24 -26.88
CA GLU A 854 15.66 -19.46 -26.07
C GLU A 854 16.72 -20.46 -26.54
N TYR A 855 16.85 -20.66 -27.86
CA TYR A 855 17.86 -21.58 -28.41
C TYR A 855 19.27 -21.16 -27.99
N VAL A 856 19.58 -19.86 -28.03
CA VAL A 856 20.88 -19.34 -27.61
C VAL A 856 21.07 -19.41 -26.09
N THR A 857 20.10 -18.88 -25.33
CA THR A 857 20.26 -18.62 -23.88
C THR A 857 20.00 -19.84 -23.01
N ALA A 858 19.22 -20.82 -23.48
CA ALA A 858 18.91 -22.05 -22.75
C ALA A 858 19.55 -23.26 -23.43
N GLN A 859 19.10 -23.63 -24.63
CA GLN A 859 19.47 -24.93 -25.24
C GLN A 859 20.97 -25.02 -25.54
N ASN A 860 21.52 -24.04 -26.25
CA ASN A 860 22.91 -24.05 -26.69
C ASN A 860 23.88 -23.88 -25.51
N LEU A 861 23.53 -23.02 -24.54
CA LEU A 861 24.32 -22.86 -23.33
C LEU A 861 24.40 -24.17 -22.53
N GLU A 862 23.25 -24.83 -22.34
CA GLU A 862 23.15 -26.11 -21.65
C GLU A 862 23.92 -27.22 -22.38
N ARG A 863 23.75 -27.36 -23.70
CA ARG A 863 24.49 -28.34 -24.51
C ARG A 863 26.00 -28.15 -24.44
N ARG A 864 26.49 -26.90 -24.47
CA ARG A 864 27.93 -26.59 -24.31
C ARG A 864 28.47 -27.07 -22.97
N ALA A 865 27.71 -26.84 -21.90
CA ALA A 865 28.09 -27.26 -20.56
C ALA A 865 28.09 -28.79 -20.41
N LEU A 866 27.00 -29.47 -20.81
CA LEU A 866 26.87 -30.93 -20.72
C LEU A 866 27.84 -31.67 -21.64
N ALA A 867 28.24 -31.07 -22.77
CA ALA A 867 29.26 -31.63 -23.66
C ALA A 867 30.64 -31.73 -23.00
N GLN A 868 30.98 -30.87 -22.03
CA GLN A 868 32.23 -31.04 -21.26
C GLN A 868 32.24 -32.33 -20.45
N LEU A 869 31.07 -32.75 -20.01
CA LEU A 869 30.87 -33.98 -19.25
C LEU A 869 30.56 -35.18 -20.17
N GLY A 870 30.47 -34.97 -21.49
CA GLY A 870 30.12 -36.01 -22.46
C GLY A 870 28.72 -36.59 -22.29
N CYS A 871 27.80 -35.83 -21.69
CA CYS A 871 26.46 -36.30 -21.31
C CYS A 871 25.35 -35.38 -21.83
N VAL A 872 25.52 -34.83 -23.04
CA VAL A 872 24.42 -34.12 -23.72
C VAL A 872 23.21 -35.06 -23.78
N THR A 873 22.07 -34.58 -23.29
CA THR A 873 20.88 -35.40 -23.07
C THR A 873 19.97 -35.47 -24.28
N VAL A 874 20.10 -34.55 -25.24
CA VAL A 874 19.33 -34.50 -26.48
C VAL A 874 20.25 -34.11 -27.65
N VAL A 875 20.39 -35.01 -28.62
CA VAL A 875 20.88 -34.70 -29.97
C VAL A 875 19.64 -34.37 -30.82
N PRO A 876 19.50 -33.14 -31.34
CA PRO A 876 18.29 -32.74 -32.07
C PRO A 876 18.20 -33.46 -33.41
N GLY A 877 17.03 -34.03 -33.74
CA GLY A 877 16.80 -34.73 -35.02
C GLY A 877 17.06 -33.88 -36.27
N ALA A 878 16.91 -32.55 -36.17
CA ALA A 878 17.18 -31.61 -37.26
C ALA A 878 18.67 -31.42 -37.60
N VAL A 879 19.58 -31.73 -36.67
CA VAL A 879 21.04 -31.61 -36.85
C VAL A 879 21.78 -32.49 -35.86
N GLY A 880 21.79 -33.79 -36.15
CA GLY A 880 22.39 -34.81 -35.29
C GLY A 880 23.27 -35.77 -36.07
N ALA A 881 24.33 -36.27 -35.44
CA ALA A 881 25.17 -37.31 -36.02
C ALA A 881 25.41 -38.43 -34.99
N TRP A 882 25.37 -39.68 -35.44
CA TRP A 882 25.61 -40.88 -34.64
C TRP A 882 26.62 -41.77 -35.34
N ARG A 883 27.51 -42.37 -34.55
CA ARG A 883 28.40 -43.41 -35.04
C ARG A 883 27.60 -44.72 -35.12
N ARG A 884 27.64 -45.35 -36.28
CA ARG A 884 26.80 -46.50 -36.64
C ARG A 884 26.86 -47.65 -35.62
N VAL A 885 28.05 -48.00 -35.13
CA VAL A 885 28.23 -49.08 -34.14
C VAL A 885 27.36 -48.88 -32.89
N TRP A 886 27.10 -47.63 -32.49
CA TRP A 886 26.24 -47.31 -31.35
C TRP A 886 24.76 -47.34 -31.71
N LEU A 887 24.38 -47.07 -32.97
CA LEU A 887 23.01 -47.29 -33.44
C LEU A 887 22.69 -48.79 -33.40
N GLU A 888 23.60 -49.64 -33.89
CA GLU A 888 23.46 -51.10 -33.86
C GLU A 888 23.39 -51.62 -32.42
N ALA A 889 24.33 -51.21 -31.56
CA ALA A 889 24.38 -51.66 -30.17
C ALA A 889 23.18 -51.23 -29.31
N THR A 890 22.47 -50.17 -29.69
CA THR A 890 21.34 -49.63 -28.91
C THR A 890 19.98 -49.86 -29.54
N GLY A 891 19.91 -50.45 -30.74
CA GLY A 891 18.66 -50.75 -31.46
C GLY A 891 18.11 -49.60 -32.33
N GLY A 892 18.88 -48.54 -32.58
CA GLY A 892 18.50 -47.45 -33.49
C GLY A 892 17.31 -46.60 -33.02
N PHE A 893 16.57 -45.99 -33.96
CA PHE A 893 15.40 -45.15 -33.65
C PHE A 893 14.17 -46.02 -33.31
N THR A 894 13.48 -45.70 -32.21
CA THR A 894 12.29 -46.42 -31.73
C THR A 894 11.08 -45.48 -31.66
N ASP A 895 9.87 -46.03 -31.72
CA ASP A 895 8.59 -45.30 -31.72
C ASP A 895 7.87 -45.29 -30.35
N ASP A 896 8.54 -45.80 -29.30
CA ASP A 896 7.97 -45.93 -27.95
C ASP A 896 7.95 -44.60 -27.16
N THR A 897 8.57 -43.55 -27.70
CA THR A 897 8.53 -42.18 -27.17
C THR A 897 8.23 -41.18 -28.29
N VAL A 898 7.62 -40.04 -27.97
CA VAL A 898 7.35 -38.97 -28.95
C VAL A 898 8.58 -38.09 -29.28
N ALA A 899 9.72 -38.40 -28.64
CA ALA A 899 11.01 -37.73 -28.79
C ALA A 899 12.08 -38.80 -29.03
N GLU A 900 11.99 -39.43 -30.20
CA GLU A 900 12.83 -40.54 -30.66
C GLU A 900 14.33 -40.21 -30.63
N ASP A 901 14.66 -38.95 -30.89
CA ASP A 901 16.02 -38.42 -30.92
C ASP A 901 16.63 -38.30 -29.51
N GLN A 902 15.86 -37.80 -28.54
CA GLN A 902 16.24 -37.77 -27.14
C GLN A 902 16.37 -39.18 -26.55
N ASP A 903 15.43 -40.07 -26.83
CA ASP A 903 15.48 -41.45 -26.34
C ASP A 903 16.75 -42.18 -26.80
N LEU A 904 17.03 -42.12 -28.11
CA LEU A 904 18.26 -42.69 -28.67
C LEU A 904 19.51 -42.05 -28.05
N THR A 905 19.51 -40.73 -27.85
CA THR A 905 20.62 -40.02 -27.20
C THR A 905 20.90 -40.60 -25.80
N LEU A 906 19.85 -40.79 -25.00
CA LEU A 906 19.98 -41.34 -23.66
C LEU A 906 20.38 -42.83 -23.68
N ARG A 907 19.94 -43.63 -24.66
CA ARG A 907 20.38 -45.02 -24.82
C ARG A 907 21.87 -45.11 -25.17
N VAL A 908 22.33 -44.32 -26.14
CA VAL A 908 23.75 -44.25 -26.53
C VAL A 908 24.63 -43.79 -25.38
N ALA A 909 24.22 -42.76 -24.63
CA ALA A 909 24.95 -42.31 -23.46
C ALA A 909 24.96 -43.36 -22.32
N ARG A 910 23.85 -44.09 -22.10
CA ARG A 910 23.78 -45.18 -21.11
C ARG A 910 24.66 -46.38 -21.48
N ALA A 911 24.87 -46.62 -22.77
CA ALA A 911 25.76 -47.67 -23.26
C ALA A 911 27.26 -47.32 -23.08
N GLY A 912 27.58 -46.16 -22.50
CA GLY A 912 28.95 -45.74 -22.16
C GLY A 912 29.59 -44.80 -23.18
N ALA A 913 28.90 -44.48 -24.28
CA ALA A 913 29.41 -43.55 -25.27
C ALA A 913 29.31 -42.09 -24.80
N ARG A 914 30.25 -41.25 -25.23
CA ARG A 914 30.19 -39.80 -25.01
C ARG A 914 29.26 -39.16 -26.04
N VAL A 915 28.34 -38.34 -25.56
CA VAL A 915 27.50 -37.48 -26.39
C VAL A 915 27.96 -36.03 -26.23
N VAL A 916 28.36 -35.41 -27.34
CA VAL A 916 28.99 -34.09 -27.35
C VAL A 916 28.21 -33.10 -28.23
N TYR A 917 28.61 -31.82 -28.20
CA TYR A 917 27.98 -30.74 -28.95
C TYR A 917 29.00 -30.00 -29.80
N SER A 918 28.65 -29.78 -31.08
CA SER A 918 29.42 -28.99 -32.05
C SER A 918 28.70 -27.67 -32.34
N ALA A 919 29.31 -26.56 -31.89
CA ALA A 919 28.73 -25.23 -32.04
C ALA A 919 28.77 -24.69 -33.47
N ASP A 920 29.72 -25.17 -34.27
CA ASP A 920 29.95 -24.76 -35.66
C ASP A 920 29.15 -25.57 -36.68
N ALA A 921 28.51 -26.66 -36.23
CA ALA A 921 27.56 -27.45 -37.03
C ALA A 921 26.18 -26.75 -37.05
N VAL A 922 26.01 -25.74 -37.88
CA VAL A 922 24.82 -24.86 -37.86
C VAL A 922 23.75 -25.33 -38.85
N ALA A 923 22.52 -25.45 -38.35
CA ALA A 923 21.37 -25.80 -39.18
C ALA A 923 20.20 -24.83 -38.94
N TRP A 924 19.65 -24.27 -40.02
CA TRP A 924 18.56 -23.28 -39.97
C TRP A 924 17.20 -23.97 -40.16
N THR A 925 16.32 -23.89 -39.16
CA THR A 925 15.01 -24.57 -39.13
C THR A 925 13.85 -23.56 -39.00
N GLU A 926 12.63 -24.00 -39.31
CA GLU A 926 11.40 -23.20 -39.21
C GLU A 926 10.78 -23.28 -37.80
N ALA A 927 10.59 -22.13 -37.15
CA ALA A 927 9.90 -22.01 -35.87
C ALA A 927 8.40 -21.69 -36.07
N PRO A 928 7.50 -22.14 -35.17
CA PRO A 928 6.09 -21.77 -35.23
C PRO A 928 5.86 -20.26 -35.13
N GLU A 929 5.01 -19.71 -36.00
CA GLU A 929 4.68 -18.28 -36.04
C GLU A 929 3.41 -17.92 -35.24
N THR A 930 2.70 -18.91 -34.68
CA THR A 930 1.45 -18.73 -33.91
C THR A 930 1.56 -19.34 -32.51
N PHE A 931 0.84 -18.76 -31.54
CA PHE A 931 0.81 -19.26 -30.16
C PHE A 931 0.32 -20.71 -30.08
N ALA A 932 -0.72 -21.06 -30.85
CA ALA A 932 -1.25 -22.42 -30.89
C ALA A 932 -0.23 -23.42 -31.48
N GLY A 933 0.47 -23.04 -32.56
CA GLY A 933 1.53 -23.85 -33.17
C GLY A 933 2.70 -24.07 -32.21
N LEU A 934 3.15 -23.00 -31.54
CA LEU A 934 4.20 -23.07 -30.53
C LEU A 934 3.80 -23.97 -29.36
N LEU A 935 2.57 -23.81 -28.83
CA LEU A 935 2.10 -24.62 -27.71
C LEU A 935 2.02 -26.11 -28.05
N ARG A 936 1.58 -26.47 -29.27
CA ARG A 936 1.61 -27.87 -29.75
C ARG A 936 3.03 -28.43 -29.82
N GLN A 937 3.97 -27.66 -30.37
CA GLN A 937 5.39 -28.05 -30.43
C GLN A 937 5.95 -28.26 -29.02
N ARG A 938 5.72 -27.31 -28.11
CA ARG A 938 6.26 -27.36 -26.74
C ARG A 938 5.62 -28.43 -25.88
N LEU A 939 4.33 -28.68 -26.06
CA LEU A 939 3.64 -29.81 -25.42
C LEU A 939 4.30 -31.14 -25.81
N ARG A 940 4.56 -31.34 -27.11
CA ARG A 940 5.24 -32.55 -27.61
C ARG A 940 6.63 -32.70 -26.99
N TRP A 941 7.42 -31.63 -26.97
CA TRP A 941 8.78 -31.67 -26.42
C TRP A 941 8.80 -31.91 -24.91
N ALA A 942 7.93 -31.22 -24.16
CA ALA A 942 7.81 -31.41 -22.72
C ALA A 942 7.35 -32.83 -22.36
N PHE A 943 6.36 -33.36 -23.11
CA PHE A 943 5.88 -34.72 -22.91
C PHE A 943 6.95 -35.77 -23.27
N GLY A 944 7.63 -35.61 -24.41
CA GLY A 944 8.73 -36.49 -24.81
C GLY A 944 9.89 -36.48 -23.82
N THR A 945 10.26 -35.29 -23.33
CA THR A 945 11.29 -35.15 -22.28
C THR A 945 10.88 -35.90 -21.01
N LEU A 946 9.61 -35.78 -20.58
CA LEU A 946 9.08 -36.50 -19.42
C LEU A 946 9.08 -38.02 -19.63
N GLN A 947 8.66 -38.48 -20.82
CA GLN A 947 8.70 -39.91 -21.19
C GLN A 947 10.13 -40.46 -21.15
N CYS A 948 11.09 -39.79 -21.78
CA CYS A 948 12.49 -40.19 -21.81
C CYS A 948 13.11 -40.17 -20.40
N ALA A 949 12.87 -39.12 -19.62
CA ALA A 949 13.35 -39.02 -18.25
C ALA A 949 12.79 -40.14 -17.35
N TRP A 950 11.52 -40.53 -17.57
CA TRP A 950 10.88 -41.63 -16.86
C TRP A 950 11.39 -43.01 -17.30
N LYS A 951 11.47 -43.27 -18.61
CA LYS A 951 11.98 -44.52 -19.20
C LYS A 951 13.42 -44.79 -18.75
N HIS A 952 14.23 -43.74 -18.61
CA HIS A 952 15.64 -43.85 -18.23
C HIS A 952 15.93 -43.66 -16.73
N ARG A 953 14.90 -43.50 -15.88
CA ARG A 953 15.05 -43.20 -14.44
C ARG A 953 15.95 -44.18 -13.67
N GLY A 954 15.97 -45.45 -14.08
CA GLY A 954 16.81 -46.48 -13.43
C GLY A 954 18.32 -46.32 -13.60
N ALA A 955 18.78 -45.40 -14.46
CA ALA A 955 20.19 -45.03 -14.58
C ALA A 955 20.58 -43.86 -13.67
N MET A 956 19.61 -43.18 -13.06
CA MET A 956 19.86 -42.03 -12.19
C MET A 956 20.52 -42.50 -10.88
N PHE A 957 21.63 -41.85 -10.51
CA PHE A 957 22.43 -42.17 -9.31
C PHE A 957 22.91 -43.63 -9.19
N ARG A 958 22.82 -44.41 -10.27
CA ARG A 958 23.32 -45.78 -10.30
C ARG A 958 24.83 -45.79 -10.52
N ARG A 959 25.56 -46.57 -9.71
CA ARG A 959 26.99 -46.82 -9.91
C ARG A 959 27.23 -47.40 -11.31
N GLY A 960 28.19 -46.85 -12.04
CA GLY A 960 28.51 -47.24 -13.43
C GLY A 960 27.76 -46.48 -14.53
N SER A 961 26.78 -45.62 -14.22
CA SER A 961 26.03 -44.84 -15.23
C SER A 961 26.71 -43.54 -15.70
N GLY A 962 27.97 -43.33 -15.29
CA GLY A 962 28.80 -42.19 -15.69
C GLY A 962 28.19 -40.82 -15.41
N ALA A 963 28.63 -39.81 -16.16
CA ALA A 963 28.14 -38.43 -16.04
C ALA A 963 26.64 -38.30 -16.38
N LEU A 964 26.10 -39.18 -17.23
CA LEU A 964 24.67 -39.17 -17.55
C LEU A 964 23.79 -39.45 -16.32
N GLY A 965 24.13 -40.48 -15.54
CA GLY A 965 23.34 -40.87 -14.37
C GLY A 965 23.46 -39.91 -13.18
N TRP A 966 24.62 -39.27 -13.02
CA TRP A 966 24.92 -38.37 -11.89
C TRP A 966 24.67 -36.90 -12.18
N VAL A 967 24.71 -36.47 -13.44
CA VAL A 967 24.53 -35.06 -13.83
C VAL A 967 23.42 -34.90 -14.86
N GLY A 968 23.45 -35.64 -15.97
CA GLY A 968 22.51 -35.47 -17.08
C GLY A 968 21.03 -35.70 -16.70
N LEU A 969 20.70 -36.88 -16.16
CA LEU A 969 19.33 -37.22 -15.75
C LEU A 969 18.83 -36.39 -14.57
N PRO A 970 19.62 -36.17 -13.49
CA PRO A 970 19.22 -35.24 -12.42
C PRO A 970 18.99 -33.81 -12.93
N HIS A 971 19.80 -33.34 -13.89
CA HIS A 971 19.60 -32.03 -14.51
C HIS A 971 18.27 -31.96 -15.25
N VAL A 972 17.89 -32.98 -16.02
CA VAL A 972 16.58 -33.03 -16.72
C VAL A 972 15.43 -32.94 -15.71
N TRP A 973 15.44 -33.78 -14.68
CA TRP A 973 14.38 -33.78 -13.66
C TRP A 973 14.30 -32.46 -12.90
N LEU A 974 15.43 -31.96 -12.41
CA LEU A 974 15.46 -30.77 -11.57
C LEU A 974 15.16 -29.50 -12.39
N PHE A 975 15.84 -29.30 -13.51
CA PHE A 975 15.86 -28.01 -14.21
C PHE A 975 14.95 -27.91 -15.44
N GLN A 976 14.57 -29.03 -16.05
CA GLN A 976 13.64 -29.02 -17.18
C GLN A 976 12.20 -29.35 -16.75
N ILE A 977 12.00 -30.01 -15.60
CA ILE A 977 10.68 -30.42 -15.09
C ILE A 977 10.31 -29.69 -13.79
N VAL A 978 11.01 -29.96 -12.68
CA VAL A 978 10.60 -29.44 -11.34
C VAL A 978 10.72 -27.93 -11.24
N PHE A 979 11.87 -27.37 -11.62
CA PHE A 979 12.15 -25.94 -11.46
C PHE A 979 11.16 -25.03 -12.23
N PRO A 980 10.83 -25.29 -13.51
CA PRO A 980 9.79 -24.52 -14.19
C PRO A 980 8.40 -24.63 -13.55
N LEU A 981 8.04 -25.78 -12.97
CA LEU A 981 6.75 -25.98 -12.29
C LEU A 981 6.65 -25.19 -10.97
N LEU A 982 7.77 -24.87 -10.33
CA LEU A 982 7.80 -24.01 -9.12
C LEU A 982 7.65 -22.52 -9.44
N SER A 983 7.94 -22.10 -10.68
CA SER A 983 7.96 -20.68 -11.04
C SER A 983 6.61 -19.95 -10.87
N PRO A 984 5.43 -20.53 -11.18
CA PRO A 984 4.15 -19.85 -10.93
C PRO A 984 3.87 -19.63 -9.45
N ILE A 985 4.31 -20.55 -8.58
CA ILE A 985 4.14 -20.42 -7.13
C ILE A 985 4.94 -19.23 -6.62
N VAL A 986 6.17 -19.07 -7.11
CA VAL A 986 7.03 -17.91 -6.83
C VAL A 986 6.42 -16.61 -7.35
N ASP A 987 5.91 -16.59 -8.59
CA ASP A 987 5.28 -15.41 -9.17
C ASP A 987 4.02 -14.99 -8.37
N LEU A 988 3.20 -15.95 -7.92
CA LEU A 988 2.03 -15.70 -7.06
C LEU A 988 2.42 -15.18 -5.67
N TYR A 989 3.47 -15.75 -5.06
CA TYR A 989 3.99 -15.26 -3.78
C TYR A 989 4.48 -13.81 -3.89
N PHE A 990 5.20 -13.49 -4.96
CA PHE A 990 5.65 -12.12 -5.24
C PHE A 990 4.46 -11.15 -5.40
N ALA A 991 3.43 -11.54 -6.16
CA ALA A 991 2.21 -10.75 -6.31
C ALA A 991 1.46 -10.55 -4.98
N ALA A 992 1.41 -11.59 -4.13
CA ALA A 992 0.79 -11.51 -2.81
C ALA A 992 1.54 -10.53 -1.89
N VAL A 993 2.88 -10.57 -1.87
CA VAL A 993 3.69 -9.61 -1.10
C VAL A 993 3.53 -8.18 -1.60
N LEU A 994 3.47 -7.97 -2.93
CA LEU A 994 3.19 -6.65 -3.50
C LEU A 994 1.80 -6.12 -3.09
N GLY A 995 0.78 -6.97 -3.16
CA GLY A 995 -0.57 -6.62 -2.71
C GLY A 995 -0.62 -6.30 -1.23
N ALA A 996 0.06 -7.08 -0.40
CA ALA A 996 0.17 -6.86 1.03
C ALA A 996 0.90 -5.54 1.36
N ALA A 997 1.99 -5.22 0.66
CA ALA A 997 2.72 -3.97 0.86
C ALA A 997 1.91 -2.74 0.42
N ALA A 998 1.18 -2.85 -0.70
CA ALA A 998 0.25 -1.81 -1.14
C ALA A 998 -0.88 -1.57 -0.12
N TRP A 999 -1.42 -2.65 0.45
CA TRP A 999 -2.41 -2.58 1.51
C TRP A 999 -1.84 -1.96 2.79
N ALA A 1000 -0.65 -2.39 3.23
CA ALA A 1000 0.02 -1.84 4.39
C ALA A 1000 0.22 -0.33 4.25
N ARG A 1001 0.71 0.12 3.08
CA ARG A 1001 0.88 1.55 2.77
C ARG A 1001 -0.43 2.34 2.79
N TRP A 1002 -1.53 1.72 2.37
CA TRP A 1002 -2.86 2.36 2.46
C TRP A 1002 -3.35 2.46 3.91
N GLY A 1003 -3.15 1.41 4.72
CA GLY A 1003 -3.62 1.36 6.11
C GLY A 1003 -2.74 2.06 7.15
N HIS A 1004 -1.44 2.22 6.91
CA HIS A 1004 -0.46 2.75 7.88
C HIS A 1004 0.16 4.09 7.45
N GLY A 1005 -0.24 4.63 6.30
CA GLY A 1005 0.39 5.81 5.71
C GLY A 1005 1.73 5.53 5.01
N PRO A 1006 2.38 6.57 4.44
CA PRO A 1006 3.53 6.41 3.57
C PRO A 1006 4.83 5.98 4.26
N GLU A 1007 4.89 6.01 5.60
CA GLU A 1007 6.13 5.87 6.38
C GLU A 1007 6.43 4.44 6.85
N ILE A 1008 5.42 3.55 6.90
CA ILE A 1008 5.54 2.21 7.50
C ILE A 1008 5.28 1.12 6.44
N GLY A 1009 6.15 0.09 6.37
CA GLY A 1009 5.90 -1.13 5.57
C GLY A 1009 6.89 -1.46 4.43
N GLY A 1010 8.11 -0.90 4.40
CA GLY A 1010 9.02 -1.08 3.27
C GLY A 1010 10.02 -2.24 3.33
N GLY A 1011 10.28 -2.84 4.51
CA GLY A 1011 11.44 -3.73 4.72
C GLY A 1011 11.44 -4.99 3.86
N GLU A 1012 10.41 -5.82 4.00
CA GLU A 1012 10.27 -7.07 3.22
C GLU A 1012 10.11 -6.80 1.73
N LEU A 1013 9.35 -5.76 1.36
CA LEU A 1013 9.18 -5.36 -0.03
C LEU A 1013 10.52 -4.97 -0.65
N ARG A 1014 11.34 -4.15 0.03
CA ARG A 1014 12.67 -3.76 -0.45
C ARG A 1014 13.57 -4.97 -0.64
N GLY A 1015 13.61 -5.87 0.34
CA GLY A 1015 14.40 -7.11 0.26
C GLY A 1015 13.96 -8.00 -0.91
N LEU A 1016 12.65 -8.14 -1.13
CA LEU A 1016 12.11 -8.94 -2.23
C LEU A 1016 12.32 -8.28 -3.60
N LEU A 1017 12.09 -6.98 -3.72
CA LEU A 1017 12.38 -6.20 -4.92
C LEU A 1017 13.86 -6.27 -5.27
N PHE A 1018 14.74 -6.17 -4.27
CA PHE A 1018 16.18 -6.34 -4.47
C PHE A 1018 16.51 -7.76 -4.96
N ALA A 1019 15.97 -8.81 -4.32
CA ALA A 1019 16.19 -10.19 -4.75
C ALA A 1019 15.70 -10.46 -6.18
N TYR A 1020 14.52 -9.94 -6.53
CA TYR A 1020 13.97 -10.07 -7.88
C TYR A 1020 14.80 -9.27 -8.90
N ALA A 1021 15.16 -8.03 -8.58
CA ALA A 1021 16.04 -7.21 -9.43
C ALA A 1021 17.40 -7.89 -9.65
N LEU A 1022 18.01 -8.45 -8.59
CA LEU A 1022 19.25 -9.21 -8.66
C LEU A 1022 19.11 -10.44 -9.56
N PHE A 1023 18.02 -11.20 -9.43
CA PHE A 1023 17.72 -12.33 -10.32
C PHE A 1023 17.67 -11.90 -11.79
N TRP A 1024 16.96 -10.82 -12.11
CA TRP A 1024 16.86 -10.30 -13.47
C TRP A 1024 18.19 -9.81 -14.02
N VAL A 1025 19.01 -9.15 -13.19
CA VAL A 1025 20.37 -8.74 -13.56
C VAL A 1025 21.24 -9.96 -13.87
N LEU A 1026 21.19 -10.99 -13.02
CA LEU A 1026 21.97 -12.21 -13.22
C LEU A 1026 21.51 -12.99 -14.46
N ASP A 1027 20.20 -13.06 -14.71
CA ASP A 1027 19.64 -13.66 -15.93
C ASP A 1027 20.06 -12.88 -17.19
N ALA A 1028 20.08 -11.54 -17.12
CA ALA A 1028 20.58 -10.68 -18.20
C ALA A 1028 22.06 -10.96 -18.49
N VAL A 1029 22.88 -11.02 -17.44
CA VAL A 1029 24.32 -11.33 -17.54
C VAL A 1029 24.52 -12.71 -18.16
N ALA A 1030 23.76 -13.71 -17.73
CA ALA A 1030 23.79 -15.07 -18.29
C ALA A 1030 23.42 -15.10 -19.78
N ALA A 1031 22.36 -14.38 -20.16
CA ALA A 1031 21.93 -14.27 -21.53
C ALA A 1031 23.00 -13.57 -22.39
N LEU A 1032 23.54 -12.43 -21.94
CA LEU A 1032 24.62 -11.72 -22.62
C LEU A 1032 25.87 -12.60 -22.78
N TRP A 1033 26.19 -13.39 -21.75
CA TRP A 1033 27.26 -14.37 -21.81
C TRP A 1033 27.00 -15.47 -22.84
N ALA A 1034 25.77 -16.01 -22.90
CA ALA A 1034 25.37 -17.00 -23.90
C ALA A 1034 25.50 -16.46 -25.33
N TYR A 1035 25.06 -15.22 -25.60
CA TYR A 1035 25.26 -14.56 -26.89
C TYR A 1035 26.74 -14.35 -27.22
N ARG A 1036 27.55 -13.95 -26.24
CA ARG A 1036 29.00 -13.83 -26.42
C ARG A 1036 29.63 -15.18 -26.76
N LEU A 1037 29.19 -16.27 -26.12
CA LEU A 1037 29.66 -17.63 -26.36
C LEU A 1037 29.20 -18.22 -27.70
N ASP A 1038 28.01 -17.86 -28.19
CA ASP A 1038 27.53 -18.25 -29.52
C ASP A 1038 28.34 -17.55 -30.62
N GLY A 1039 28.51 -16.24 -30.52
CA GLY A 1039 29.37 -15.45 -31.42
C GLY A 1039 28.83 -15.24 -32.85
N ARG A 1040 27.79 -15.97 -33.25
CA ARG A 1040 27.15 -15.84 -34.57
C ARG A 1040 25.81 -15.07 -34.55
N GLU A 1041 25.23 -14.90 -33.36
CA GLU A 1041 23.93 -14.25 -33.19
C GLU A 1041 24.06 -12.79 -32.77
N ARG A 1042 23.26 -11.91 -33.40
CA ARG A 1042 23.10 -10.53 -32.94
C ARG A 1042 22.29 -10.49 -31.66
N ARG A 1043 22.67 -9.61 -30.74
CA ARG A 1043 21.96 -9.43 -29.47
C ARG A 1043 20.55 -8.90 -29.74
N PRO A 1044 19.51 -9.45 -29.08
CA PRO A 1044 18.14 -8.96 -29.24
C PRO A 1044 18.00 -7.59 -28.59
N ALA A 1045 17.01 -6.81 -29.06
CA ALA A 1045 16.62 -5.59 -28.37
C ALA A 1045 16.17 -5.91 -26.93
N LEU A 1046 16.51 -5.05 -25.98
CA LEU A 1046 16.20 -5.23 -24.55
C LEU A 1046 14.69 -5.45 -24.33
N SER A 1047 13.84 -4.70 -25.04
CA SER A 1047 12.38 -4.85 -24.99
C SER A 1047 11.90 -6.24 -25.42
N THR A 1048 12.50 -6.81 -26.46
CA THR A 1048 12.15 -8.16 -26.94
C THR A 1048 12.57 -9.22 -25.92
N TRP A 1049 13.72 -9.04 -25.28
CA TRP A 1049 14.21 -9.93 -24.24
C TRP A 1049 13.35 -9.90 -22.96
N ILE A 1050 13.01 -8.70 -22.45
CA ILE A 1050 12.11 -8.56 -21.29
C ILE A 1050 10.75 -9.20 -21.58
N ALA A 1051 10.16 -8.91 -22.74
CA ALA A 1051 8.87 -9.47 -23.12
C ALA A 1051 8.90 -11.01 -23.25
N GLN A 1052 10.02 -11.59 -23.70
CA GLN A 1052 10.22 -13.04 -23.73
C GLN A 1052 10.14 -13.65 -22.33
N ARG A 1053 10.81 -13.03 -21.35
CA ARG A 1053 10.85 -13.54 -19.98
C ARG A 1053 9.51 -13.43 -19.24
N ILE A 1054 8.71 -12.41 -19.55
CA ILE A 1054 7.39 -12.19 -18.93
C ILE A 1054 6.31 -13.04 -19.62
N VAL A 1055 6.27 -13.07 -20.95
CA VAL A 1055 5.15 -13.67 -21.71
C VAL A 1055 5.49 -15.08 -22.17
N TYR A 1056 6.61 -15.26 -22.88
CA TYR A 1056 6.96 -16.54 -23.51
C TYR A 1056 7.25 -17.62 -22.47
N ARG A 1057 7.89 -17.28 -21.33
CA ARG A 1057 8.12 -18.20 -20.21
C ARG A 1057 6.82 -18.87 -19.75
N GLN A 1058 5.73 -18.12 -19.64
CA GLN A 1058 4.45 -18.62 -19.13
C GLN A 1058 3.81 -19.64 -20.09
N LEU A 1059 4.04 -19.49 -21.40
CA LEU A 1059 3.61 -20.49 -22.39
C LEU A 1059 4.37 -21.82 -22.23
N LEU A 1060 5.66 -21.77 -21.92
CA LEU A 1060 6.46 -22.97 -21.69
C LEU A 1060 5.98 -23.71 -20.44
N VAL A 1061 5.70 -22.97 -19.37
CA VAL A 1061 5.15 -23.56 -18.13
C VAL A 1061 3.77 -24.17 -18.38
N LEU A 1062 2.89 -23.48 -19.12
CA LEU A 1062 1.59 -24.02 -19.52
C LEU A 1062 1.71 -25.33 -20.32
N ALA A 1063 2.67 -25.39 -21.26
CA ALA A 1063 2.93 -26.59 -22.04
C ALA A 1063 3.37 -27.76 -21.13
N LEU A 1064 4.25 -27.50 -20.16
CA LEU A 1064 4.75 -28.49 -19.21
C LEU A 1064 3.66 -28.99 -18.26
N VAL A 1065 2.83 -28.10 -17.71
CA VAL A 1065 1.68 -28.47 -16.87
C VAL A 1065 0.72 -29.36 -17.66
N ARG A 1066 0.40 -29.01 -18.91
CA ARG A 1066 -0.44 -29.84 -19.78
C ARG A 1066 0.20 -31.19 -20.09
N ALA A 1067 1.52 -31.24 -20.31
CA ALA A 1067 2.25 -32.50 -20.51
C ALA A 1067 2.14 -33.40 -19.27
N GLY A 1068 2.34 -32.84 -18.07
CA GLY A 1068 2.19 -33.57 -16.80
C GLY A 1068 0.77 -34.13 -16.60
N LEU A 1069 -0.26 -33.31 -16.84
CA LEU A 1069 -1.66 -33.75 -16.75
C LEU A 1069 -1.97 -34.88 -17.75
N ARG A 1070 -1.49 -34.77 -19.00
CA ARG A 1070 -1.66 -35.82 -20.02
C ARG A 1070 -0.93 -37.12 -19.64
N ALA A 1071 0.25 -37.01 -19.03
CA ALA A 1071 1.00 -38.16 -18.55
C ALA A 1071 0.27 -38.87 -17.40
N LEU A 1072 -0.30 -38.12 -16.47
CA LEU A 1072 -1.14 -38.67 -15.38
C LEU A 1072 -2.41 -39.36 -15.91
N GLN A 1073 -2.96 -38.89 -17.04
CA GLN A 1073 -4.12 -39.48 -17.70
C GLN A 1073 -3.79 -40.72 -18.56
N GLY A 1074 -2.50 -41.07 -18.72
CA GLY A 1074 -2.09 -42.19 -19.58
C GLY A 1074 -2.34 -41.97 -21.08
N ALA A 1075 -2.55 -40.72 -21.52
CA ALA A 1075 -2.88 -40.41 -22.91
C ALA A 1075 -1.64 -40.58 -23.82
N ARG A 1076 -1.80 -41.28 -24.95
CA ARG A 1076 -0.78 -41.31 -26.01
C ARG A 1076 -0.86 -40.02 -26.83
N LEU A 1077 0.28 -39.34 -26.99
CA LEU A 1077 0.41 -38.17 -27.86
C LEU A 1077 0.93 -38.63 -29.23
N GLY A 1078 0.17 -38.40 -30.29
CA GLY A 1078 0.63 -38.63 -31.67
C GLY A 1078 1.53 -37.51 -32.19
N TRP A 1079 1.99 -37.64 -33.45
CA TRP A 1079 2.80 -36.63 -34.13
C TRP A 1079 2.00 -35.32 -34.33
N LEU A 1080 2.08 -34.40 -33.35
CA LEU A 1080 1.40 -33.10 -33.42
C LEU A 1080 2.07 -32.18 -34.45
N ARG A 1081 1.40 -31.94 -35.58
CA ARG A 1081 1.90 -31.14 -36.71
C ARG A 1081 1.82 -29.63 -36.44
N VAL A 1082 2.79 -28.91 -37.03
CA VAL A 1082 2.76 -27.45 -37.21
C VAL A 1082 2.72 -27.18 -38.72
N GLU A 1083 1.87 -26.27 -39.17
CA GLU A 1083 1.75 -25.87 -40.57
C GLU A 1083 3.05 -25.21 -41.07
N ARG A 1084 3.51 -25.59 -42.27
CA ARG A 1084 4.79 -25.13 -42.86
C ARG A 1084 4.58 -24.02 -43.90
N ARG A 1085 5.42 -22.98 -43.86
CA ARG A 1085 5.33 -21.81 -44.74
C ARG A 1085 6.52 -21.62 -45.68
N ALA A 1086 7.58 -22.44 -45.55
CA ALA A 1086 8.79 -22.35 -46.38
C ALA A 1086 9.51 -20.98 -46.27
N SER A 1087 9.48 -20.37 -45.08
CA SER A 1087 9.96 -19.00 -44.84
C SER A 1087 11.37 -18.91 -44.22
N VAL A 1088 12.11 -20.04 -44.15
CA VAL A 1088 13.48 -20.09 -43.62
C VAL A 1088 14.42 -19.29 -44.53
N ALA A 1089 15.25 -18.42 -43.96
CA ALA A 1089 16.35 -17.75 -44.65
C ALA A 1089 17.69 -18.14 -44.01
N VAL A 1090 18.71 -18.41 -44.84
CA VAL A 1090 20.09 -18.51 -44.37
C VAL A 1090 20.66 -17.09 -44.42
N PRO A 1091 21.13 -16.51 -43.30
CA PRO A 1091 21.79 -15.21 -43.32
C PRO A 1091 23.04 -15.30 -44.21
N GLY A 1092 23.17 -14.40 -45.18
CA GLY A 1092 24.38 -14.24 -45.99
C GLY A 1092 25.55 -13.71 -45.20
#